data_AF-A0A357L8D7-F1
#
_entry.id   AF-A0A357L8D7-F1
#
_cell.length_a   1.000
_cell.length_b   1.000
_cell.length_c   1.000
_cell.angle_alpha   90.00
_cell.angle_beta   90.00
_cell.angle_gamma   90.00
#
_symmetry.space_group_name_H-M   'P 1'
#
loop_
_entity.id
_entity.type
_entity.pdbx_description
1 polymer ?
#
loop_
_entity_poly.entity_id
_entity_poly.type
_entity_poly.pdbx_seq_one_letter_code
_entity_poly.pdbx_strand_id
1 'polypeptide(L)'
;MSEAGGILKAGEMAGRLAEALERERSGKSFGAAGAVLKKSWAEARKAALAQYARGDALTEKLSSVMDEAIVTLAAGALALAGQKGKLAIVATGGYGRRQLAPLSDIDLLILHAGVGDEALKAAVNALLYPLWDAGLIVGHAAHTPASAARFAETDMTAMTAFLDARLVAGDTRLFKDFTGRFDILRWRMKSKFLKAKRDEQEARHDLSAQSRYLAEPDLKEGKGGLRDIHVIGWLHRALYGKPLSAASRRGGVFRPEDIASLKRAERFLLSVRAHLHDIRGRADERLTFDIQPALAERLGYAARADISAAERMMKHYFVTAVEIGRLTRIFWARVEEENAKLLDRAPAALPKALSSDEAGAGVNLRIRTGRLDFSSAAAAGRNPLDLFRYFRAFARRPDIDFHPDALALIAKSAVKVTSEVRRDPVVAKIFLASIATAKDPVKLLRVMSETGLLGRYIPSFGQITGRIQYGLYRRFSLDEHIFQSIGYLTKIRQGEMAEDHPIATSILDARKDAAPFYVAVLLHEAGWSLKERTADNAEALVTRVARRLGASEEEARRIAWCAARPLFMVRIAERRDLSEMKAIAAFAAEVGSQERLDLLLVLTVCHLRAVSEGAWDEWTRRQIAALYHGASAFLAGGEEALREAMAARASASRRQAESALADWPREERAAFVGRLSNQSLTLIEPHVFARAADLVRSADKAGVAASIRDGAIEAIVYARDRAGLLADLAGAIASAGGNVRSVHAITLEDGRVIDAFSILQPEGAAADATGDFVRTLHANLLAAAKSKPASGPSGLRRIGDRRVIFEVPADVRLDSQASDAALVVETEGRDRPGLLYSLTSAIADLGLTIRSAHIATYGERAVDAFYLQDEKGRKIDDMRVHLAIRKKLLAVLTEPQAARVKAAV
;
A
#
# COMPACT_ATOMS: atom_id res chain seq x y z
N MET A 1 31.95 17.70 16.68
CA MET A 1 32.10 16.56 17.61
C MET A 1 32.76 17.06 18.88
N SER A 2 32.03 17.19 20.00
CA SER A 2 32.51 17.26 21.39
C SER A 2 31.46 17.94 22.30
N GLU A 3 30.23 17.41 22.32
CA GLU A 3 29.26 17.60 23.42
C GLU A 3 28.14 16.55 23.26
N ALA A 4 28.55 15.29 23.18
CA ALA A 4 27.59 14.19 23.31
C ALA A 4 27.37 14.00 24.81
N GLY A 5 26.33 14.63 25.35
CA GLY A 5 25.90 14.43 26.73
C GLY A 5 25.82 12.93 27.03
N GLY A 6 26.54 12.51 28.08
CA GLY A 6 26.54 11.12 28.53
C GLY A 6 25.14 10.65 28.91
N ILE A 7 24.94 9.33 28.92
CA ILE A 7 23.70 8.72 29.41
C ILE A 7 23.45 9.21 30.83
N LEU A 8 22.22 9.63 31.13
CA LEU A 8 21.83 9.95 32.51
C LEU A 8 22.24 8.77 33.41
N LYS A 9 23.09 9.07 34.40
CA LYS A 9 23.51 8.07 35.38
C LYS A 9 22.27 7.60 36.13
N ALA A 10 22.29 6.35 36.59
CA ALA A 10 21.19 5.82 37.39
C ALA A 10 20.90 6.75 38.58
N GLY A 11 19.64 7.14 38.76
CA GLY A 11 19.22 8.07 39.82
C GLY A 11 19.41 9.55 39.52
N GLU A 12 20.03 9.92 38.40
CA GLU A 12 20.21 11.33 38.01
C GLU A 12 18.88 12.00 37.63
N MET A 13 18.00 11.26 36.94
CA MET A 13 16.63 11.71 36.67
C MET A 13 15.87 11.96 37.98
N ALA A 14 15.92 10.99 38.90
CA ALA A 14 15.25 11.09 40.19
C ALA A 14 15.75 12.29 41.02
N GLY A 15 17.07 12.51 41.09
CA GLY A 15 17.66 13.62 41.82
C GLY A 15 17.24 14.99 41.28
N ARG A 16 17.38 15.21 39.96
CA ARG A 16 16.97 16.46 39.31
C ARG A 16 15.47 16.75 39.52
N LEU A 17 14.63 15.72 39.42
CA LEU A 17 13.18 15.85 39.57
C LEU A 17 12.78 16.11 41.03
N ALA A 18 13.44 15.47 42.00
CA ALA A 18 13.22 15.73 43.43
C ALA A 18 13.52 17.18 43.80
N GLU A 19 14.67 17.72 43.36
CA GLU A 19 15.01 19.14 43.57
C GLU A 19 13.97 20.08 42.96
N ALA A 20 13.46 19.76 41.76
CA ALA A 20 12.45 20.57 41.09
C ALA A 20 11.13 20.58 41.87
N LEU A 21 10.69 19.43 42.36
CA LEU A 21 9.50 19.29 43.21
C LEU A 21 9.63 20.07 44.52
N GLU A 22 10.82 20.10 45.14
CA GLU A 22 11.06 20.90 46.35
C GLU A 22 10.96 22.40 46.07
N ARG A 23 11.44 22.87 44.90
CA ARG A 23 11.28 24.26 44.47
C ARG A 23 9.82 24.63 44.25
N GLU A 24 9.03 23.73 43.69
CA GLU A 24 7.58 23.93 43.54
C GLU A 24 6.86 23.98 44.89
N ARG A 25 7.16 23.03 45.79
CA ARG A 25 6.58 23.00 47.15
C ARG A 25 6.91 24.24 47.98
N SER A 26 8.10 24.82 47.78
CA SER A 26 8.51 26.07 48.44
C SER A 26 7.99 27.34 47.76
N GLY A 27 7.15 27.21 46.72
CA GLY A 27 6.58 28.35 45.98
C GLY A 27 7.59 29.13 45.14
N LYS A 28 8.81 28.59 44.94
CA LYS A 28 9.90 29.27 44.24
C LYS A 28 9.77 29.20 42.72
N SER A 29 8.96 28.28 42.19
CA SER A 29 8.73 28.10 40.75
C SER A 29 7.43 27.35 40.52
N PHE A 30 6.70 27.65 39.45
CA PHE A 30 5.56 26.86 38.97
C PHE A 30 5.98 26.05 37.73
N GLY A 31 5.64 24.76 37.66
CA GLY A 31 5.92 23.88 36.51
C GLY A 31 7.40 23.47 36.32
N ALA A 32 8.25 23.69 37.32
CA ALA A 32 9.67 23.29 37.28
C ALA A 32 9.85 21.78 37.11
N ALA A 33 9.00 20.96 37.74
CA ALA A 33 9.07 19.51 37.67
C ALA A 33 8.79 19.03 36.22
N GLY A 34 7.76 19.59 35.57
CA GLY A 34 7.45 19.30 34.17
C GLY A 34 8.57 19.72 33.21
N ALA A 35 9.14 20.91 33.40
CA ALA A 35 10.25 21.39 32.57
C ALA A 35 11.52 20.53 32.71
N VAL A 36 11.88 20.16 33.95
CA VAL A 36 13.02 19.28 34.24
C VAL A 36 12.80 17.88 33.68
N LEU A 37 11.61 17.32 33.83
CA LEU A 37 11.25 16.03 33.26
C LEU A 37 11.34 16.06 31.74
N LYS A 38 10.78 17.08 31.07
CA LYS A 38 10.84 17.24 29.61
C LYS A 38 12.27 17.23 29.10
N LYS A 39 13.13 18.05 29.71
CA LYS A 39 14.54 18.17 29.34
C LYS A 39 15.28 16.85 29.56
N SER A 40 15.16 16.28 30.76
CA SER A 40 15.86 15.05 31.13
C SER A 40 15.37 13.85 30.31
N TRP A 41 14.09 13.79 29.97
CA TRP A 41 13.54 12.76 29.09
C TRP A 41 14.07 12.88 27.66
N ALA A 42 14.16 14.11 27.12
CA ALA A 42 14.76 14.34 25.80
C ALA A 42 16.25 13.91 25.77
N GLU A 43 17.03 14.24 26.81
CA GLU A 43 18.42 13.80 26.97
C GLU A 43 18.53 12.27 27.03
N ALA A 44 17.70 11.62 27.85
CA ALA A 44 17.67 10.17 27.99
C ALA A 44 17.38 9.45 26.65
N ARG A 45 16.40 9.95 25.88
CA ARG A 45 16.05 9.40 24.56
C ARG A 45 17.20 9.48 23.59
N LYS A 46 17.82 10.65 23.47
CA LYS A 46 18.96 10.88 22.57
C LYS A 46 20.14 9.97 22.94
N ALA A 47 20.45 9.87 24.23
CA ALA A 47 21.52 9.00 24.72
C ALA A 47 21.22 7.51 24.47
N ALA A 48 19.98 7.06 24.73
CA ALA A 48 19.59 5.67 24.52
C ALA A 48 19.64 5.27 23.04
N LEU A 49 19.18 6.14 22.12
CA LEU A 49 19.25 5.91 20.67
C LEU A 49 20.69 5.87 20.15
N ALA A 50 21.61 6.63 20.75
CA ALA A 50 23.03 6.62 20.38
C ALA A 50 23.77 5.36 20.89
N GLN A 51 23.37 4.82 22.04
CA GLN A 51 24.07 3.71 22.68
C GLN A 51 23.52 2.33 22.30
N TYR A 52 22.19 2.20 22.15
CA TYR A 52 21.53 0.90 22.00
C TYR A 52 21.03 0.70 20.56
N ALA A 53 21.76 -0.11 19.79
CA ALA A 53 21.30 -0.54 18.45
C ALA A 53 20.11 -1.53 18.52
N ARG A 54 19.97 -2.25 19.63
CA ARG A 54 18.90 -3.24 19.82
C ARG A 54 17.69 -2.60 20.51
N GLY A 55 16.53 -2.70 19.86
CA GLY A 55 15.28 -2.09 20.33
C GLY A 55 14.77 -2.67 21.64
N ASP A 56 15.01 -3.95 21.91
CA ASP A 56 14.65 -4.55 23.21
C ASP A 56 15.41 -3.89 24.37
N ALA A 57 16.72 -3.74 24.25
CA ALA A 57 17.55 -3.07 25.26
C ALA A 57 17.26 -1.56 25.36
N LEU A 58 17.05 -0.89 24.22
CA LEU A 58 16.70 0.53 24.16
C LEU A 58 15.40 0.80 24.92
N THR A 59 14.35 0.06 24.60
CA THR A 59 13.02 0.27 25.18
C THR A 59 12.96 -0.10 26.67
N GLU A 60 13.72 -1.12 27.09
CA GLU A 60 13.90 -1.44 28.50
C GLU A 60 14.61 -0.31 29.25
N LYS A 61 15.67 0.27 28.67
CA LYS A 61 16.37 1.42 29.29
C LYS A 61 15.47 2.64 29.40
N LEU A 62 14.70 2.97 28.36
CA LEU A 62 13.73 4.07 28.42
C LEU A 62 12.67 3.83 29.49
N SER A 63 12.18 2.59 29.61
CA SER A 63 11.24 2.21 30.67
C SER A 63 11.84 2.36 32.06
N SER A 64 13.11 1.99 32.23
CA SER A 64 13.86 2.14 33.49
C SER A 64 14.02 3.62 33.89
N VAL A 65 14.35 4.50 32.94
CA VAL A 65 14.44 5.95 33.20
C VAL A 65 13.07 6.54 33.56
N MET A 66 12.00 6.09 32.89
CA MET A 66 10.64 6.52 33.25
C MET A 66 10.22 5.97 34.62
N ASP A 67 10.59 4.74 34.97
CA ASP A 67 10.36 4.20 36.32
C ASP A 67 10.98 5.11 37.40
N GLU A 68 12.21 5.62 37.20
CA GLU A 68 12.85 6.58 38.13
C GLU A 68 12.02 7.86 38.29
N ALA A 69 11.50 8.42 37.19
CA ALA A 69 10.64 9.59 37.23
C ALA A 69 9.32 9.31 37.97
N ILE A 70 8.63 8.22 37.62
CA ILE A 70 7.35 7.84 38.24
C ILE A 70 7.52 7.54 39.73
N VAL A 71 8.58 6.84 40.14
CA VAL A 71 8.87 6.59 41.56
C VAL A 71 9.04 7.91 42.33
N THR A 72 9.76 8.86 41.73
CA THR A 72 10.01 10.18 42.34
C THR A 72 8.72 10.99 42.48
N LEU A 73 7.89 11.06 41.42
CA LEU A 73 6.59 11.74 41.45
C LEU A 73 5.62 11.05 42.42
N ALA A 74 5.60 9.71 42.44
CA ALA A 74 4.73 8.92 43.30
C ALA A 74 4.99 9.16 44.80
N ALA A 75 6.22 9.52 45.19
CA ALA A 75 6.54 9.87 46.57
C ALA A 75 5.71 11.08 47.07
N GLY A 76 5.48 12.08 46.20
CA GLY A 76 4.60 13.22 46.50
C GLY A 76 3.13 12.83 46.59
N ALA A 77 2.66 12.06 45.61
CA ALA A 77 1.29 11.53 45.60
C ALA A 77 0.97 10.70 46.86
N LEU A 78 1.90 9.84 47.28
CA LEU A 78 1.79 9.00 48.47
C LEU A 78 1.70 9.83 49.76
N ALA A 79 2.39 10.96 49.85
CA ALA A 79 2.32 11.86 51.00
C ALA A 79 0.95 12.56 51.10
N LEU A 80 0.38 12.99 49.97
CA LEU A 80 -0.92 13.67 49.91
C LEU A 80 -2.11 12.75 50.21
N ALA A 81 -1.99 11.44 49.94
CA ALA A 81 -3.03 10.46 50.23
C ALA A 81 -3.22 10.15 51.73
N GLY A 82 -2.46 10.80 52.62
CA GLY A 82 -2.74 10.84 54.06
C GLY A 82 -2.15 9.69 54.90
N GLN A 83 -1.67 8.59 54.31
CA GLN A 83 -0.87 7.54 55.00
C GLN A 83 0.02 6.75 54.02
N LYS A 84 1.28 6.46 54.42
CA LYS A 84 2.15 5.50 53.71
C LYS A 84 1.44 4.14 53.64
N GLY A 85 1.11 3.67 52.43
CA GLY A 85 0.54 2.33 52.20
C GLY A 85 -0.88 2.28 51.63
N LYS A 86 -1.52 3.40 51.30
CA LYS A 86 -2.88 3.39 50.71
C LYS A 86 -2.94 3.57 49.20
N LEU A 87 -1.80 3.71 48.51
CA LEU A 87 -1.71 3.81 47.05
C LEU A 87 -0.65 2.89 46.48
N ALA A 88 -0.87 2.39 45.27
CA ALA A 88 0.12 1.71 44.43
C ALA A 88 0.01 2.18 42.97
N ILE A 89 1.15 2.50 42.36
CA ILE A 89 1.26 2.95 40.97
C ILE A 89 1.74 1.78 40.13
N VAL A 90 0.91 1.35 39.19
CA VAL A 90 1.09 0.16 38.39
C VAL A 90 1.18 0.57 36.92
N ALA A 91 2.28 0.23 36.24
CA ALA A 91 2.39 0.40 34.80
C ALA A 91 1.57 -0.68 34.09
N THR A 92 0.87 -0.32 33.01
CA THR A 92 0.12 -1.26 32.15
C THR A 92 0.55 -1.12 30.70
N GLY A 93 0.02 -1.96 29.80
CA GLY A 93 0.28 -1.86 28.37
C GLY A 93 1.78 -1.96 28.00
N GLY A 94 2.22 -1.14 27.04
CA GLY A 94 3.61 -1.14 26.57
C GLY A 94 4.62 -0.77 27.67
N TYR A 95 4.23 0.13 28.58
CA TYR A 95 5.05 0.52 29.72
C TYR A 95 5.18 -0.60 30.76
N GLY A 96 4.08 -1.30 31.03
CA GLY A 96 4.04 -2.50 31.88
C GLY A 96 4.98 -3.59 31.38
N ARG A 97 5.03 -3.80 30.05
CA ARG A 97 5.96 -4.74 29.38
C ARG A 97 7.41 -4.27 29.30
N ARG A 98 7.73 -3.06 29.75
CA ARG A 98 9.05 -2.40 29.59
C ARG A 98 9.46 -2.21 28.12
N GLN A 99 8.50 -1.85 27.28
CA GLN A 99 8.68 -1.67 25.84
C GLN A 99 8.39 -0.22 25.39
N LEU A 100 8.75 0.77 26.21
CA LEU A 100 8.59 2.18 25.85
C LEU A 100 9.51 2.57 24.69
N ALA A 101 8.91 2.93 23.55
CA ALA A 101 9.59 3.61 22.46
C ALA A 101 9.73 5.11 22.78
N PRO A 102 10.59 5.87 22.06
CA PRO A 102 10.88 7.28 22.37
C PRO A 102 9.65 8.20 22.51
N LEU A 103 8.56 7.89 21.80
CA LEU A 103 7.33 8.68 21.78
C LEU A 103 6.09 7.82 22.09
N SER A 104 6.28 6.73 22.86
CA SER A 104 5.16 5.92 23.37
C SER A 104 4.39 6.64 24.49
N ASP A 105 3.10 6.32 24.58
CA ASP A 105 2.24 6.69 25.71
C ASP A 105 2.68 6.00 27.01
N ILE A 106 2.37 6.65 28.14
CA ILE A 106 2.61 6.15 29.49
C ILE A 106 1.29 5.73 30.13
N ASP A 107 1.04 4.43 30.25
CA ASP A 107 -0.21 3.89 30.82
C ASP A 107 -0.05 3.51 32.30
N LEU A 108 -0.89 4.10 33.16
CA LEU A 108 -0.85 3.94 34.62
C LEU A 108 -2.19 3.47 35.21
N LEU A 109 -2.16 2.42 36.02
CA LEU A 109 -3.23 2.03 36.93
C LEU A 109 -2.85 2.44 38.35
N ILE A 110 -3.67 3.29 38.96
CA ILE A 110 -3.50 3.82 40.31
C ILE A 110 -4.42 3.03 41.23
N LEU A 111 -3.85 2.13 42.02
CA LEU A 111 -4.58 1.33 43.00
C LEU A 111 -4.68 2.05 44.34
N HIS A 112 -5.85 2.08 44.97
CA HIS A 112 -6.04 2.69 46.29
C HIS A 112 -6.86 1.84 47.27
N ALA A 113 -6.67 2.05 48.57
CA ALA A 113 -7.45 1.43 49.65
C ALA A 113 -8.31 2.47 50.38
N GLY A 114 -9.46 2.82 49.79
CA GLY A 114 -10.45 3.68 50.44
C GLY A 114 -9.95 5.10 50.77
N VAL A 115 -8.98 5.60 50.01
CA VAL A 115 -8.58 7.03 50.03
C VAL A 115 -9.79 7.87 49.65
N GLY A 116 -10.11 8.90 50.45
CA GLY A 116 -11.21 9.82 50.16
C GLY A 116 -10.97 10.61 48.86
N ASP A 117 -12.06 10.97 48.17
CA ASP A 117 -12.00 11.46 46.78
C ASP A 117 -11.13 12.71 46.61
N GLU A 118 -11.17 13.67 47.53
CA GLU A 118 -10.34 14.88 47.46
C GLU A 118 -8.84 14.56 47.60
N ALA A 119 -8.48 13.71 48.56
CA ALA A 119 -7.10 13.27 48.77
C ALA A 119 -6.60 12.41 47.60
N LEU A 120 -7.45 11.55 47.04
CA LEU A 120 -7.14 10.76 45.87
C LEU A 120 -6.91 11.67 44.65
N LYS A 121 -7.82 12.62 44.40
CA LYS A 121 -7.70 13.58 43.30
C LYS A 121 -6.42 14.41 43.43
N ALA A 122 -6.11 14.90 44.63
CA ALA A 122 -4.87 15.63 44.89
C ALA A 122 -3.62 14.77 44.62
N ALA A 123 -3.61 13.52 45.09
CA ALA A 123 -2.51 12.59 44.87
C ALA A 123 -2.32 12.23 43.39
N VAL A 124 -3.41 11.94 42.68
CA VAL A 124 -3.40 11.65 41.24
C VAL A 124 -2.90 12.86 40.46
N ASN A 125 -3.40 14.06 40.76
CA ASN A 125 -2.97 15.29 40.10
C ASN A 125 -1.49 15.60 40.33
N ALA A 126 -0.97 15.38 41.54
CA ALA A 126 0.45 15.56 41.85
C ALA A 126 1.36 14.60 41.07
N LEU A 127 0.84 13.44 40.66
CA LEU A 127 1.54 12.51 39.77
C LEU A 127 1.41 12.93 38.29
N LEU A 128 0.22 13.33 37.85
CA LEU A 128 -0.09 13.52 36.42
C LEU A 128 0.33 14.88 35.86
N TYR A 129 0.17 15.99 36.60
CA TYR A 129 0.49 17.32 36.08
C TYR A 129 1.94 17.46 35.61
N PRO A 130 2.97 17.00 36.37
CA PRO A 130 4.34 17.04 35.88
C PRO A 130 4.58 16.24 34.59
N LEU A 131 3.85 15.14 34.38
CA LEU A 131 3.93 14.34 33.15
C LEU A 131 3.32 15.09 31.95
N TRP A 132 2.14 15.71 32.14
CA TRP A 132 1.48 16.50 31.11
C TRP A 132 2.24 17.79 30.77
N ASP A 133 2.77 18.49 31.78
CA ASP A 133 3.61 19.67 31.59
C ASP A 133 4.90 19.32 30.83
N ALA A 134 5.39 18.08 30.97
CA ALA A 134 6.49 17.57 30.17
C ALA A 134 6.13 17.25 28.71
N GLY A 135 4.84 17.31 28.35
CA GLY A 135 4.30 16.98 27.04
C GLY A 135 4.13 15.48 26.79
N LEU A 136 4.06 14.67 27.85
CA LEU A 136 3.84 13.22 27.74
C LEU A 136 2.35 12.91 27.61
N ILE A 137 2.03 11.92 26.79
CA ILE A 137 0.69 11.35 26.69
C ILE A 137 0.55 10.29 27.79
N VAL A 138 -0.41 10.48 28.69
CA VAL A 138 -0.59 9.61 29.86
C VAL A 138 -2.01 9.05 29.90
N GLY A 139 -2.13 7.74 29.67
CA GLY A 139 -3.35 6.99 29.96
C GLY A 139 -3.39 6.66 31.44
N HIS A 140 -4.50 6.92 32.14
CA HIS A 140 -4.60 6.60 33.55
C HIS A 140 -5.98 6.13 33.99
N ALA A 141 -6.02 5.29 35.02
CA ALA A 141 -7.24 4.90 35.72
C ALA A 141 -6.97 4.76 37.22
N ALA A 142 -7.90 5.16 38.07
CA ALA A 142 -7.82 5.02 39.53
C ALA A 142 -8.90 4.05 40.04
N HIS A 143 -8.49 3.02 40.77
CA HIS A 143 -9.39 1.97 41.21
C HIS A 143 -8.96 1.36 42.55
N THR A 144 -9.91 0.86 43.33
CA THR A 144 -9.61 -0.17 44.33
C THR A 144 -9.27 -1.50 43.63
N PRO A 145 -8.52 -2.42 44.26
CA PRO A 145 -8.28 -3.75 43.68
C PRO A 145 -9.55 -4.48 43.23
N ALA A 146 -10.64 -4.35 44.00
CA ALA A 146 -11.94 -4.94 43.67
C ALA A 146 -12.64 -4.24 42.49
N SER A 147 -12.63 -2.90 42.43
CA SER A 147 -13.22 -2.18 41.30
C SER A 147 -12.43 -2.36 40.01
N ALA A 148 -11.10 -2.47 40.08
CA ALA A 148 -10.26 -2.74 38.91
C ALA A 148 -10.61 -4.11 38.28
N ALA A 149 -10.75 -5.16 39.09
CA ALA A 149 -11.18 -6.47 38.61
C ALA A 149 -12.60 -6.42 38.00
N ARG A 150 -13.56 -5.75 38.65
CA ARG A 150 -14.92 -5.57 38.09
C ARG A 150 -14.94 -4.79 36.78
N PHE A 151 -14.10 -3.75 36.67
CA PHE A 151 -13.99 -2.98 35.43
C PHE A 151 -13.46 -3.86 34.28
N ALA A 152 -12.39 -4.62 34.52
CA ALA A 152 -11.84 -5.55 33.54
C ALA A 152 -12.79 -6.68 33.13
N GLU A 153 -13.79 -7.04 33.96
CA GLU A 153 -14.80 -8.02 33.58
C GLU A 153 -15.72 -7.52 32.46
N THR A 154 -15.99 -6.21 32.43
CA THR A 154 -16.90 -5.57 31.48
C THR A 154 -16.19 -4.88 30.33
N ASP A 155 -14.90 -4.56 30.47
CA ASP A 155 -14.08 -3.88 29.47
C ASP A 155 -12.90 -4.76 29.00
N MET A 156 -12.93 -5.16 27.73
CA MET A 156 -11.90 -6.03 27.14
C MET A 156 -10.55 -5.32 26.93
N THR A 157 -10.56 -4.00 26.76
CA THR A 157 -9.36 -3.17 26.66
C THR A 157 -8.64 -3.15 28.01
N ALA A 158 -9.38 -2.90 29.09
CA ALA A 158 -8.86 -2.95 30.46
C ALA A 158 -8.36 -4.35 30.81
N MET A 159 -9.15 -5.40 30.50
CA MET A 159 -8.74 -6.79 30.65
C MET A 159 -7.38 -7.07 29.98
N THR A 160 -7.17 -6.54 28.78
CA THR A 160 -5.92 -6.73 28.03
C THR A 160 -4.78 -5.97 28.66
N ALA A 161 -4.99 -4.68 29.00
CA ALA A 161 -3.96 -3.82 29.58
C ALA A 161 -3.47 -4.36 30.94
N PHE A 162 -4.36 -4.92 31.75
CA PHE A 162 -4.07 -5.45 33.08
C PHE A 162 -3.28 -6.76 33.08
N LEU A 163 -3.25 -7.51 31.97
CA LEU A 163 -2.35 -8.67 31.83
C LEU A 163 -0.87 -8.27 31.86
N ASP A 164 -0.57 -7.02 31.52
CA ASP A 164 0.78 -6.45 31.54
C ASP A 164 1.07 -5.62 32.80
N ALA A 165 0.19 -5.69 33.80
CA ALA A 165 0.32 -4.92 35.04
C ALA A 165 1.66 -5.22 35.75
N ARG A 166 2.41 -4.15 36.03
CA ARG A 166 3.70 -4.19 36.75
C ARG A 166 3.74 -3.09 37.79
N LEU A 167 3.93 -3.45 39.05
CA LEU A 167 4.12 -2.47 40.12
C LEU A 167 5.38 -1.62 39.85
N VAL A 168 5.23 -0.30 39.90
CA VAL A 168 6.32 0.68 39.78
C VAL A 168 6.64 1.30 41.14
N ALA A 169 5.63 1.72 41.90
CA ALA A 169 5.79 2.35 43.21
C ALA A 169 4.59 2.09 44.13
N GLY A 170 4.77 2.28 45.45
CA GLY A 170 3.69 2.21 46.45
C GLY A 170 3.48 0.83 47.09
N ASP A 171 2.27 0.56 47.59
CA ASP A 171 1.99 -0.62 48.43
C ASP A 171 1.91 -1.94 47.64
N THR A 172 2.87 -2.81 47.89
CA THR A 172 2.90 -4.18 47.34
C THR A 172 1.69 -5.03 47.72
N ARG A 173 1.03 -4.77 48.86
CA ARG A 173 -0.17 -5.50 49.30
C ARG A 173 -1.37 -5.22 48.41
N LEU A 174 -1.58 -3.96 48.01
CA LEU A 174 -2.63 -3.57 47.07
C LEU A 174 -2.44 -4.23 45.71
N PHE A 175 -1.21 -4.25 45.22
CA PHE A 175 -0.90 -4.90 43.95
C PHE A 175 -1.14 -6.42 44.03
N LYS A 176 -0.72 -7.08 45.11
CA LYS A 176 -0.98 -8.50 45.33
C LYS A 176 -2.47 -8.82 45.38
N ASP A 177 -3.27 -8.05 46.11
CA ASP A 177 -4.73 -8.21 46.16
C ASP A 177 -5.36 -8.06 44.77
N PHE A 178 -4.96 -7.04 44.01
CA PHE A 178 -5.40 -6.85 42.63
C PHE A 178 -5.03 -8.05 41.75
N THR A 179 -3.77 -8.49 41.76
CA THR A 179 -3.33 -9.63 40.93
C THR A 179 -4.06 -10.92 41.28
N GLY A 180 -4.33 -11.18 42.57
CA GLY A 180 -5.08 -12.36 43.01
C GLY A 180 -6.52 -12.35 42.51
N ARG A 181 -7.21 -11.21 42.60
CA ARG A 181 -8.57 -11.04 42.05
C ARG A 181 -8.60 -11.16 40.53
N PHE A 182 -7.63 -10.54 39.87
CA PHE A 182 -7.50 -10.56 38.42
C PHE A 182 -7.17 -11.96 37.89
N ASP A 183 -6.38 -12.75 38.61
CA ASP A 183 -6.07 -14.14 38.29
C ASP A 183 -7.33 -15.04 38.28
N ILE A 184 -8.23 -14.83 39.24
CA ILE A 184 -9.53 -15.53 39.28
C ILE A 184 -10.38 -15.11 38.08
N LEU A 185 -10.46 -13.80 37.82
CA LEU A 185 -11.24 -13.25 36.71
C LEU A 185 -10.78 -13.78 35.35
N ARG A 186 -9.47 -13.76 35.06
CA ARG A 186 -8.94 -14.23 33.77
C ARG A 186 -9.25 -15.71 33.53
N TRP A 187 -9.23 -16.53 34.59
CA TRP A 187 -9.52 -17.96 34.45
C TRP A 187 -11.00 -18.18 34.12
N ARG A 188 -11.90 -17.42 34.76
CA ARG A 188 -13.34 -17.42 34.45
C ARG A 188 -13.63 -16.90 33.04
N MET A 189 -12.92 -15.87 32.60
CA MET A 189 -13.16 -15.16 31.34
C MET A 189 -12.39 -15.73 30.14
N LYS A 190 -11.56 -16.77 30.32
CA LYS A 190 -10.63 -17.26 29.29
C LYS A 190 -11.27 -17.51 27.92
N SER A 191 -12.43 -18.17 27.87
CA SER A 191 -13.10 -18.49 26.59
C SER A 191 -13.60 -17.24 25.88
N LYS A 192 -14.21 -16.30 26.64
CA LYS A 192 -14.66 -15.01 26.11
C LYS A 192 -13.49 -14.16 25.63
N PHE A 193 -12.38 -14.16 26.38
CA PHE A 193 -11.14 -13.47 26.00
C PHE A 193 -10.50 -14.06 24.74
N LEU A 194 -10.44 -15.38 24.61
CA LEU A 194 -9.93 -16.06 23.40
C LEU A 194 -10.73 -15.67 22.16
N LYS A 195 -12.07 -15.74 22.25
CA LYS A 195 -12.96 -15.35 21.15
C LYS A 195 -12.74 -13.88 20.79
N ALA A 196 -12.81 -12.98 21.77
CA ALA A 196 -12.62 -11.55 21.54
C ALA A 196 -11.28 -11.23 20.86
N LYS A 197 -10.18 -11.86 21.27
CA LYS A 197 -8.86 -11.63 20.65
C LYS A 197 -8.71 -12.24 19.26
N ARG A 198 -9.43 -13.30 18.96
CA ARG A 198 -9.52 -13.82 17.59
C ARG A 198 -10.26 -12.83 16.69
N ASP A 199 -11.43 -12.39 17.12
CA ASP A 199 -12.28 -11.45 16.38
C ASP A 199 -11.56 -10.10 16.15
N GLU A 200 -10.89 -9.55 17.18
CA GLU A 200 -10.05 -8.34 17.07
C GLU A 200 -8.88 -8.52 16.09
N GLN A 201 -8.25 -9.70 16.07
CA GLN A 201 -7.14 -9.98 15.17
C GLN A 201 -7.61 -10.10 13.71
N GLU A 202 -8.71 -10.80 13.47
CA GLU A 202 -9.32 -10.94 12.14
C GLU A 202 -9.72 -9.57 11.59
N ALA A 203 -10.47 -8.76 12.36
CA ALA A 203 -10.88 -7.42 11.97
C ALA A 203 -9.69 -6.50 11.64
N ARG A 204 -8.60 -6.58 12.42
CA ARG A 204 -7.38 -5.80 12.16
C ARG A 204 -6.64 -6.23 10.90
N HIS A 205 -6.59 -7.54 10.61
CA HIS A 205 -5.97 -8.03 9.38
C HIS A 205 -6.78 -7.67 8.14
N ASP A 206 -8.11 -7.55 8.24
CA ASP A 206 -8.98 -7.09 7.15
C ASP A 206 -8.67 -5.64 6.75
N LEU A 207 -8.47 -4.76 7.73
CA LEU A 207 -8.08 -3.36 7.50
C LEU A 207 -6.70 -3.20 6.85
N SER A 208 -5.80 -4.17 6.99
CA SER A 208 -4.44 -4.12 6.44
C SER A 208 -4.30 -4.82 5.07
N ALA A 209 -5.37 -4.84 4.26
CA ALA A 209 -5.46 -5.59 3.00
C ALA A 209 -5.11 -7.09 3.13
N GLN A 210 -5.21 -7.63 4.35
CA GLN A 210 -4.85 -9.00 4.74
C GLN A 210 -3.42 -9.43 4.33
N SER A 211 -2.52 -8.50 3.99
CA SER A 211 -1.18 -8.79 3.47
C SER A 211 -0.08 -8.32 4.41
N ARG A 212 0.96 -9.16 4.52
CA ARG A 212 2.21 -8.85 5.24
C ARG A 212 3.22 -8.12 4.36
N TYR A 213 2.95 -8.13 3.05
CA TYR A 213 3.86 -7.73 1.99
C TYR A 213 3.52 -6.34 1.42
N LEU A 214 2.93 -5.49 2.26
CA LEU A 214 2.71 -4.08 1.91
C LEU A 214 4.05 -3.37 1.76
N ALA A 215 4.17 -2.53 0.73
CA ALA A 215 5.39 -1.77 0.49
C ALA A 215 5.60 -0.65 1.53
N GLU A 216 4.50 -0.12 2.09
CA GLU A 216 4.50 0.83 3.21
C GLU A 216 3.74 0.24 4.41
N PRO A 217 4.31 -0.72 5.14
CA PRO A 217 3.62 -1.45 6.20
C PRO A 217 3.46 -0.64 7.50
N ASP A 218 2.47 -1.02 8.30
CA ASP A 218 2.34 -0.59 9.70
C ASP A 218 3.05 -1.59 10.63
N LEU A 219 4.05 -1.11 11.37
CA LEU A 219 4.90 -1.91 12.26
C LEU A 219 4.16 -2.51 13.46
N LYS A 220 3.06 -1.87 13.87
CA LYS A 220 2.35 -2.19 15.10
C LYS A 220 1.10 -3.00 14.79
N GLU A 221 0.17 -2.42 14.05
CA GLU A 221 -1.16 -3.00 13.81
C GLU A 221 -1.19 -3.89 12.56
N GLY A 222 -0.22 -3.77 11.65
CA GLY A 222 -0.12 -4.59 10.45
C GLY A 222 -0.05 -6.10 10.72
N LYS A 223 -0.41 -6.89 9.72
CA LYS A 223 -0.31 -8.36 9.79
C LYS A 223 1.15 -8.79 9.88
N GLY A 224 1.49 -9.53 10.93
CA GLY A 224 2.88 -9.83 11.29
C GLY A 224 3.60 -8.67 11.99
N GLY A 225 2.88 -7.67 12.50
CA GLY A 225 3.43 -6.57 13.29
C GLY A 225 3.54 -6.88 14.80
N LEU A 226 3.94 -5.88 15.58
CA LEU A 226 4.11 -5.99 17.05
C LEU A 226 2.83 -6.46 17.75
N ARG A 227 1.64 -6.05 17.28
CA ARG A 227 0.36 -6.43 17.89
C ARG A 227 0.12 -7.94 17.82
N ASP A 228 0.54 -8.62 16.76
CA ASP A 228 0.41 -10.08 16.66
C ASP A 228 1.30 -10.79 17.70
N ILE A 229 2.48 -10.26 18.00
CA ILE A 229 3.34 -10.73 19.09
C ILE A 229 2.68 -10.47 20.45
N HIS A 230 2.10 -9.28 20.64
CA HIS A 230 1.42 -8.92 21.88
C HIS A 230 0.19 -9.81 22.13
N VAL A 231 -0.61 -10.11 21.10
CA VAL A 231 -1.76 -11.03 21.21
C VAL A 231 -1.31 -12.41 21.67
N ILE A 232 -0.22 -12.96 21.11
CA ILE A 232 0.37 -14.22 21.58
C ILE A 232 0.73 -14.13 23.07
N GLY A 233 1.41 -13.05 23.48
CA GLY A 233 1.80 -12.82 24.87
C GLY A 233 0.59 -12.72 25.82
N TRP A 234 -0.43 -11.96 25.44
CA TRP A 234 -1.66 -11.78 26.21
C TRP A 234 -2.45 -13.06 26.34
N LEU A 235 -2.64 -13.81 25.25
CA LEU A 235 -3.33 -15.09 25.28
C LEU A 235 -2.58 -16.10 26.15
N HIS A 236 -1.25 -16.16 26.04
CA HIS A 236 -0.44 -17.01 26.90
C HIS A 236 -0.60 -16.64 28.39
N ARG A 237 -0.56 -15.35 28.74
CA ARG A 237 -0.78 -14.90 30.12
C ARG A 237 -2.20 -15.21 30.61
N ALA A 238 -3.21 -14.99 29.77
CA ALA A 238 -4.60 -15.27 30.11
C ALA A 238 -4.82 -16.76 30.42
N LEU A 239 -4.31 -17.64 29.55
CA LEU A 239 -4.47 -19.09 29.65
C LEU A 239 -3.63 -19.72 30.77
N TYR A 240 -2.35 -19.34 30.87
CA TYR A 240 -1.38 -20.04 31.73
C TYR A 240 -0.94 -19.23 32.96
N GLY A 241 -1.39 -17.98 33.09
CA GLY A 241 -1.08 -17.10 34.24
C GLY A 241 0.37 -16.61 34.31
N LYS A 242 1.16 -16.86 33.27
CA LYS A 242 2.59 -16.52 33.25
C LYS A 242 2.97 -15.89 31.91
N PRO A 243 3.98 -14.99 31.89
CA PRO A 243 4.53 -14.48 30.65
C PRO A 243 5.14 -15.62 29.83
N LEU A 244 5.14 -15.46 28.50
CA LEU A 244 5.73 -16.43 27.59
C LEU A 244 7.24 -16.67 27.87
N SER A 245 7.94 -15.66 28.40
CA SER A 245 9.34 -15.77 28.81
C SER A 245 9.58 -16.77 29.94
N ALA A 246 8.56 -17.12 30.73
CA ALA A 246 8.62 -18.06 31.83
C ALA A 246 8.04 -19.44 31.48
N ALA A 247 7.70 -19.71 30.20
CA ALA A 247 7.19 -20.99 29.77
C ALA A 247 8.24 -22.10 29.94
N SER A 248 7.88 -23.19 30.62
CA SER A 248 8.78 -24.34 30.87
C SER A 248 8.89 -25.24 29.63
N ARG A 249 10.03 -25.95 29.49
CA ARG A 249 10.31 -26.85 28.35
C ARG A 249 9.34 -28.04 28.23
N ARG A 250 8.60 -28.41 29.28
CA ARG A 250 7.67 -29.55 29.28
C ARG A 250 6.24 -29.03 29.24
N GLY A 251 5.55 -29.28 28.13
CA GLY A 251 4.10 -28.99 27.98
C GLY A 251 3.72 -27.57 27.58
N GLY A 252 4.64 -26.76 27.03
CA GLY A 252 4.35 -25.39 26.56
C GLY A 252 3.84 -25.33 25.10
N VAL A 253 3.14 -24.25 24.77
CA VAL A 253 2.58 -23.99 23.43
C VAL A 253 3.64 -23.87 22.33
N PHE A 254 4.84 -23.40 22.70
CA PHE A 254 5.95 -23.16 21.78
C PHE A 254 7.18 -23.97 22.16
N ARG A 255 7.99 -24.30 21.14
CA ARG A 255 9.34 -24.82 21.35
C ARG A 255 10.31 -23.70 21.72
N PRO A 256 11.46 -23.98 22.37
CA PRO A 256 12.44 -22.95 22.72
C PRO A 256 12.91 -22.10 21.53
N GLU A 257 13.06 -22.72 20.36
CA GLU A 257 13.41 -22.07 19.11
C GLU A 257 12.33 -21.08 18.63
N ASP A 258 11.06 -21.40 18.82
CA ASP A 258 9.93 -20.53 18.44
C ASP A 258 9.88 -19.29 19.36
N ILE A 259 10.12 -19.47 20.67
CA ILE A 259 10.24 -18.35 21.62
C ILE A 259 11.44 -17.47 21.25
N ALA A 260 12.57 -18.07 20.87
CA ALA A 260 13.74 -17.32 20.43
C ALA A 260 13.46 -16.55 19.12
N SER A 261 12.71 -17.13 18.18
CA SER A 261 12.26 -16.43 16.97
C SER A 261 11.34 -15.24 17.30
N LEU A 262 10.34 -15.41 18.17
CA LEU A 262 9.47 -14.32 18.62
C LEU A 262 10.27 -13.16 19.21
N LYS A 263 11.24 -13.45 20.09
CA LYS A 263 12.10 -12.41 20.69
C LYS A 263 12.97 -11.69 19.68
N ARG A 264 13.52 -12.39 18.68
CA ARG A 264 14.28 -11.76 17.59
C ARG A 264 13.40 -10.84 16.74
N ALA A 265 12.19 -11.30 16.42
CA ALA A 265 11.22 -10.54 15.66
C ALA A 265 10.79 -9.27 16.40
N GLU A 266 10.43 -9.40 17.68
CA GLU A 266 10.07 -8.27 18.55
C GLU A 266 11.22 -7.26 18.66
N ARG A 267 12.45 -7.72 18.91
CA ARG A 267 13.63 -6.85 18.95
C ARG A 267 13.79 -6.05 17.66
N PHE A 268 13.68 -6.71 16.51
CA PHE A 268 13.82 -6.04 15.22
C PHE A 268 12.74 -4.97 15.02
N LEU A 269 11.47 -5.31 15.23
CA LEU A 269 10.37 -4.35 15.08
C LEU A 269 10.49 -3.17 16.07
N LEU A 270 10.92 -3.42 17.31
CA LEU A 270 11.20 -2.36 18.28
C LEU A 270 12.38 -1.47 17.87
N SER A 271 13.45 -2.04 17.28
CA SER A 271 14.57 -1.24 16.74
C SER A 271 14.06 -0.29 15.65
N VAL A 272 13.31 -0.82 14.68
CA VAL A 272 12.76 -0.02 13.58
C VAL A 272 11.84 1.07 14.11
N ARG A 273 10.91 0.72 15.01
CA ARG A 273 9.95 1.65 15.61
C ARG A 273 10.63 2.78 16.38
N ALA A 274 11.66 2.47 17.18
CA ALA A 274 12.37 3.47 17.96
C ALA A 274 13.07 4.51 17.07
N HIS A 275 13.76 4.07 16.01
CA HIS A 275 14.39 4.99 15.07
C HIS A 275 13.37 5.75 14.21
N LEU A 276 12.23 5.15 13.88
CA LEU A 276 11.14 5.81 13.15
C LEU A 276 10.60 7.01 13.93
N HIS A 277 10.32 6.82 15.22
CA HIS A 277 9.86 7.89 16.11
C HIS A 277 10.86 9.05 16.18
N ASP A 278 12.15 8.75 16.23
CA ASP A 278 13.20 9.77 16.28
C ASP A 278 13.30 10.57 14.97
N ILE A 279 13.31 9.89 13.80
CA ILE A 279 13.41 10.60 12.51
C ILE A 279 12.15 11.44 12.25
N ARG A 280 10.96 10.92 12.61
CA ARG A 280 9.69 11.63 12.41
C ARG A 280 9.47 12.76 13.41
N GLY A 281 10.08 12.71 14.59
CA GLY A 281 9.82 13.64 15.69
C GLY A 281 8.41 13.53 16.28
N ARG A 282 7.62 12.53 15.87
CA ARG A 282 6.27 12.21 16.36
C ARG A 282 6.08 10.70 16.44
N ALA A 283 5.10 10.26 17.22
CA ALA A 283 4.67 8.86 17.18
C ALA A 283 4.17 8.54 15.76
N ASP A 284 4.80 7.54 15.14
CA ASP A 284 4.43 7.01 13.84
C ASP A 284 4.76 5.53 13.81
N GLU A 285 3.97 4.75 13.09
CA GLU A 285 4.12 3.30 12.97
C GLU A 285 4.22 2.86 11.51
N ARG A 286 4.04 3.78 10.55
CA ARG A 286 4.08 3.47 9.12
C ARG A 286 5.49 3.63 8.54
N LEU A 287 5.98 2.57 7.91
CA LEU A 287 7.21 2.58 7.13
C LEU A 287 6.96 3.10 5.73
N THR A 288 6.77 4.40 5.59
CA THR A 288 6.57 5.02 4.27
C THR A 288 7.86 5.04 3.44
N PHE A 289 7.77 5.13 2.12
CA PHE A 289 8.94 5.08 1.25
C PHE A 289 9.97 6.18 1.55
N ASP A 290 9.52 7.37 1.95
CA ASP A 290 10.40 8.50 2.28
C ASP A 290 11.27 8.25 3.52
N ILE A 291 10.84 7.36 4.42
CA ILE A 291 11.56 7.09 5.66
C ILE A 291 12.47 5.85 5.56
N GLN A 292 12.15 4.93 4.64
CA GLN A 292 12.85 3.64 4.52
C GLN A 292 14.36 3.77 4.28
N PRO A 293 14.88 4.66 3.40
CA PRO A 293 16.32 4.84 3.22
C PRO A 293 17.05 5.36 4.47
N ALA A 294 16.49 6.37 5.13
CA ALA A 294 17.08 6.94 6.35
C ALA A 294 17.08 5.92 7.51
N LEU A 295 16.03 5.10 7.62
CA LEU A 295 15.98 4.00 8.58
C LEU A 295 17.02 2.92 8.26
N ALA A 296 17.15 2.55 6.98
CA ALA A 296 18.10 1.53 6.55
C ALA A 296 19.54 1.94 6.90
N GLU A 297 19.91 3.20 6.67
CA GLU A 297 21.21 3.75 7.07
C GLU A 297 21.41 3.69 8.58
N ARG A 298 20.46 4.19 9.38
CA ARG A 298 20.54 4.19 10.85
C ARG A 298 20.63 2.79 11.44
N LEU A 299 19.99 1.81 10.81
CA LEU A 299 20.04 0.40 11.22
C LEU A 299 21.23 -0.36 10.65
N GLY A 300 22.14 0.30 9.93
CA GLY A 300 23.39 -0.29 9.42
C GLY A 300 23.23 -1.17 8.18
N TYR A 301 22.18 -0.97 7.38
CA TYR A 301 22.05 -1.64 6.09
C TYR A 301 22.88 -0.92 5.03
N ALA A 302 23.77 -1.65 4.38
CA ALA A 302 24.48 -1.20 3.17
C ALA A 302 23.83 -1.76 1.90
N ALA A 303 23.93 -1.04 0.79
CA ALA A 303 23.56 -1.57 -0.53
C ALA A 303 24.44 -2.77 -0.93
N ARG A 304 23.91 -3.68 -1.76
CA ARG A 304 24.67 -4.81 -2.33
C ARG A 304 24.22 -5.09 -3.76
N ALA A 305 25.16 -5.10 -4.70
CA ALA A 305 24.90 -5.37 -6.12
C ALA A 305 23.72 -4.53 -6.66
N ASP A 306 22.58 -5.17 -6.97
CA ASP A 306 21.37 -4.59 -7.54
C ASP A 306 20.26 -4.31 -6.52
N ILE A 307 20.57 -4.35 -5.21
CA ILE A 307 19.61 -4.12 -4.12
C ILE A 307 20.11 -3.01 -3.20
N SER A 308 19.30 -1.95 -3.06
CA SER A 308 19.53 -0.83 -2.17
C SER A 308 19.50 -1.22 -0.68
N ALA A 309 20.07 -0.37 0.17
CA ALA A 309 20.00 -0.56 1.63
C ALA A 309 18.55 -0.68 2.13
N ALA A 310 17.66 0.17 1.60
CA ALA A 310 16.25 0.21 1.95
C ALA A 310 15.50 -1.08 1.55
N GLU A 311 15.72 -1.58 0.33
CA GLU A 311 15.18 -2.88 -0.10
C GLU A 311 15.68 -4.04 0.76
N ARG A 312 16.95 -4.03 1.19
CA ARG A 312 17.47 -5.06 2.09
C ARG A 312 16.82 -5.01 3.47
N MET A 313 16.62 -3.81 4.03
CA MET A 313 15.90 -3.63 5.29
C MET A 313 14.46 -4.13 5.16
N MET A 314 13.77 -3.74 4.09
CA MET A 314 12.39 -4.18 3.83
C MET A 314 12.28 -5.68 3.61
N LYS A 315 13.27 -6.31 2.95
CA LYS A 315 13.32 -7.78 2.85
C LYS A 315 13.45 -8.45 4.22
N HIS A 316 14.25 -7.90 5.13
CA HIS A 316 14.33 -8.39 6.51
C HIS A 316 13.02 -8.18 7.27
N TYR A 317 12.33 -7.06 7.05
CA TYR A 317 10.99 -6.83 7.58
C TYR A 317 10.00 -7.91 7.12
N PHE A 318 9.91 -8.21 5.82
CA PHE A 318 8.98 -9.23 5.32
C PHE A 318 9.27 -10.62 5.88
N VAL A 319 10.55 -11.02 5.93
CA VAL A 319 10.94 -12.29 6.57
C VAL A 319 10.48 -12.34 8.03
N THR A 320 10.63 -11.23 8.75
CA THR A 320 10.19 -11.11 10.14
C THR A 320 8.67 -11.22 10.27
N ALA A 321 7.91 -10.51 9.43
CA ALA A 321 6.44 -10.54 9.44
C ALA A 321 5.87 -11.93 9.10
N VAL A 322 6.50 -12.63 8.15
CA VAL A 322 6.17 -14.03 7.80
C VAL A 322 6.42 -14.95 9.00
N GLU A 323 7.56 -14.82 9.65
CA GLU A 323 7.91 -15.64 10.81
C GLU A 323 6.92 -15.41 11.97
N ILE A 324 6.53 -14.16 12.23
CA ILE A 324 5.48 -13.83 13.22
C ILE A 324 4.16 -14.51 12.83
N GLY A 325 3.75 -14.44 11.56
CA GLY A 325 2.57 -15.12 11.06
C GLY A 325 2.60 -16.64 11.24
N ARG A 326 3.77 -17.28 11.00
CA ARG A 326 3.99 -18.71 11.27
C ARG A 326 3.78 -19.03 12.74
N LEU A 327 4.39 -18.24 13.63
CA LEU A 327 4.34 -18.41 15.07
C LEU A 327 2.92 -18.20 15.62
N THR A 328 2.18 -17.21 15.12
CA THR A 328 0.77 -17.02 15.47
C THR A 328 -0.08 -18.22 15.07
N ARG A 329 0.16 -18.81 13.89
CA ARG A 329 -0.57 -20.01 13.46
C ARG A 329 -0.27 -21.23 14.34
N ILE A 330 1.00 -21.42 14.72
CA ILE A 330 1.41 -22.47 15.67
C ILE A 330 0.68 -22.29 17.01
N PHE A 331 0.70 -21.07 17.54
CA PHE A 331 0.03 -20.74 18.79
C PHE A 331 -1.45 -21.09 18.74
N TRP A 332 -2.17 -20.60 17.72
CA TRP A 332 -3.60 -20.86 17.57
C TRP A 332 -3.92 -22.34 17.40
N ALA A 333 -3.20 -23.07 16.55
CA ALA A 333 -3.45 -24.50 16.37
C ALA A 333 -3.28 -25.27 17.68
N ARG A 334 -2.27 -24.91 18.49
CA ARG A 334 -2.00 -25.59 19.76
C ARG A 334 -3.02 -25.24 20.84
N VAL A 335 -3.42 -23.96 20.92
CA VAL A 335 -4.52 -23.52 21.79
C VAL A 335 -5.81 -24.24 21.40
N GLU A 336 -6.10 -24.38 20.11
CA GLU A 336 -7.27 -25.14 19.62
C GLU A 336 -7.18 -26.63 19.96
N GLU A 337 -6.00 -27.26 19.89
CA GLU A 337 -5.79 -28.66 20.32
C GLU A 337 -6.01 -28.86 21.82
N GLU A 338 -5.43 -28.01 22.66
CA GLU A 338 -5.53 -28.11 24.13
C GLU A 338 -6.95 -27.79 24.64
N ASN A 339 -7.67 -26.94 23.91
CA ASN A 339 -9.03 -26.53 24.21
C ASN A 339 -10.06 -27.23 23.29
N ALA A 340 -9.71 -28.30 22.59
CA ALA A 340 -10.60 -28.97 21.63
C ALA A 340 -11.89 -29.48 22.29
N LYS A 341 -11.83 -29.88 23.57
CA LYS A 341 -13.00 -30.26 24.38
C LYS A 341 -13.93 -29.09 24.73
N LEU A 342 -13.45 -27.84 24.62
CA LEU A 342 -14.21 -26.61 24.87
C LEU A 342 -14.79 -26.02 23.57
N LEU A 343 -14.44 -26.56 22.40
CA LEU A 343 -14.78 -26.01 21.07
C LEU A 343 -15.72 -26.92 20.26
N ASP A 344 -16.23 -28.02 20.83
CA ASP A 344 -17.17 -28.97 20.20
C ASP A 344 -16.78 -29.44 18.78
N ARG A 345 -15.47 -29.56 18.49
CA ARG A 345 -14.99 -30.06 17.19
C ARG A 345 -14.75 -31.56 17.25
N ALA A 346 -15.67 -32.33 16.68
CA ALA A 346 -15.50 -33.78 16.46
C ALA A 346 -14.32 -34.08 15.51
N PRO A 347 -13.66 -35.25 15.61
CA PRO A 347 -12.72 -35.70 14.60
C PRO A 347 -13.44 -35.87 13.26
N ALA A 348 -13.10 -35.03 12.29
CA ALA A 348 -13.68 -35.10 10.95
C ALA A 348 -12.94 -36.14 10.10
N ALA A 349 -13.68 -37.04 9.46
CA ALA A 349 -13.14 -37.88 8.40
C ALA A 349 -12.65 -36.99 7.24
N LEU A 350 -11.66 -37.46 6.48
CA LEU A 350 -11.23 -36.76 5.27
C LEU A 350 -12.40 -36.70 4.27
N PRO A 351 -12.82 -35.52 3.79
CA PRO A 351 -13.88 -35.42 2.80
C PRO A 351 -13.58 -36.25 1.55
N LYS A 352 -14.59 -36.93 0.98
CA LYS A 352 -14.45 -37.74 -0.25
C LYS A 352 -13.90 -36.94 -1.44
N ALA A 353 -14.18 -35.64 -1.52
CA ALA A 353 -13.62 -34.75 -2.55
C ALA A 353 -12.07 -34.62 -2.49
N LEU A 354 -11.45 -35.05 -1.39
CA LEU A 354 -10.00 -35.02 -1.18
C LEU A 354 -9.35 -36.40 -1.32
N SER A 355 -10.10 -37.49 -1.55
CA SER A 355 -9.55 -38.86 -1.59
C SER A 355 -8.78 -39.21 -2.86
N SER A 356 -8.89 -38.39 -3.90
CA SER A 356 -8.18 -38.53 -5.18
C SER A 356 -7.96 -37.18 -5.83
N ASP A 357 -6.99 -37.08 -6.74
CA ASP A 357 -6.67 -35.88 -7.49
C ASP A 357 -6.24 -36.19 -8.93
N GLU A 358 -5.65 -35.22 -9.62
CA GLU A 358 -5.18 -35.36 -10.99
C GLU A 358 -4.07 -36.42 -11.16
N ALA A 359 -3.46 -36.89 -10.06
CA ALA A 359 -2.51 -38.00 -10.00
C ALA A 359 -3.12 -39.32 -9.52
N GLY A 360 -4.44 -39.41 -9.36
CA GLY A 360 -5.16 -40.62 -8.96
C GLY A 360 -5.44 -40.75 -7.46
N ALA A 361 -5.66 -41.99 -7.00
CA ALA A 361 -5.96 -42.32 -5.59
C ALA A 361 -4.69 -42.38 -4.71
N GLY A 362 -4.85 -42.66 -3.41
CA GLY A 362 -3.72 -42.83 -2.48
C GLY A 362 -3.17 -41.52 -1.93
N VAL A 363 -4.03 -40.57 -1.58
CA VAL A 363 -3.64 -39.29 -0.98
C VAL A 363 -3.10 -39.48 0.44
N ASN A 364 -1.98 -38.84 0.75
CA ASN A 364 -1.38 -38.86 2.08
C ASN A 364 -1.94 -37.73 2.97
N LEU A 365 -3.25 -37.65 3.15
CA LEU A 365 -3.93 -36.53 3.82
C LEU A 365 -4.88 -37.00 4.92
N ARG A 366 -4.97 -36.21 6.00
CA ARG A 366 -5.95 -36.37 7.09
C ARG A 366 -6.41 -35.01 7.61
N ILE A 367 -7.49 -35.02 8.39
CA ILE A 367 -7.90 -33.85 9.17
C ILE A 367 -7.49 -34.06 10.62
N ARG A 368 -6.67 -33.16 11.17
CA ARG A 368 -6.30 -33.10 12.59
C ARG A 368 -6.86 -31.83 13.18
N THR A 369 -7.74 -31.97 14.19
CA THR A 369 -8.38 -30.84 14.89
C THR A 369 -9.02 -29.78 13.97
N GLY A 370 -9.64 -30.24 12.88
CA GLY A 370 -10.29 -29.38 11.88
C GLY A 370 -9.35 -28.74 10.87
N ARG A 371 -8.06 -29.11 10.86
CA ARG A 371 -7.04 -28.59 9.94
C ARG A 371 -6.46 -29.71 9.07
N LEU A 372 -6.01 -29.36 7.87
CA LEU A 372 -5.40 -30.29 6.92
C LEU A 372 -3.99 -30.70 7.39
N ASP A 373 -3.72 -31.99 7.53
CA ASP A 373 -2.42 -32.54 7.93
C ASP A 373 -2.07 -33.78 7.08
N PHE A 374 -0.84 -34.28 7.19
CA PHE A 374 -0.42 -35.51 6.51
C PHE A 374 -0.76 -36.75 7.35
N SER A 375 -1.24 -37.81 6.69
CA SER A 375 -1.47 -39.11 7.35
C SER A 375 -0.16 -39.76 7.78
N SER A 376 0.89 -39.62 6.96
CA SER A 376 2.27 -40.04 7.24
C SER A 376 3.24 -38.92 6.88
N ALA A 377 3.73 -38.22 7.91
CA ALA A 377 4.77 -37.19 7.75
C ALA A 377 6.07 -37.74 7.14
N ALA A 378 6.40 -39.00 7.43
CA ALA A 378 7.59 -39.65 6.88
C ALA A 378 7.46 -39.91 5.37
N ALA A 379 6.28 -40.29 4.89
CA ALA A 379 6.02 -40.47 3.46
C ALA A 379 6.02 -39.13 2.72
N ALA A 380 5.32 -38.12 3.26
CA ALA A 380 5.27 -36.77 2.68
C ALA A 380 6.67 -36.13 2.60
N GLY A 381 7.50 -36.35 3.61
CA GLY A 381 8.89 -35.90 3.59
C GLY A 381 9.76 -36.56 2.53
N ARG A 382 9.37 -37.72 1.98
CA ARG A 382 10.11 -38.43 0.92
C ARG A 382 9.54 -38.18 -0.48
N ASN A 383 8.24 -37.93 -0.59
CA ASN A 383 7.54 -37.77 -1.86
C ASN A 383 7.14 -36.30 -2.12
N PRO A 384 7.85 -35.56 -2.98
CA PRO A 384 7.51 -34.17 -3.30
C PRO A 384 6.09 -33.97 -3.84
N LEU A 385 5.51 -34.97 -4.50
CA LEU A 385 4.13 -34.93 -5.01
C LEU A 385 3.12 -34.67 -3.89
N ASP A 386 3.31 -35.26 -2.71
CA ASP A 386 2.42 -35.07 -1.55
C ASP A 386 2.35 -33.59 -1.13
N LEU A 387 3.44 -32.84 -1.32
CA LEU A 387 3.48 -31.41 -0.99
C LEU A 387 2.52 -30.62 -1.91
N PHE A 388 2.46 -30.95 -3.20
CA PHE A 388 1.55 -30.31 -4.14
C PHE A 388 0.10 -30.77 -3.93
N ARG A 389 -0.11 -32.06 -3.63
CA ARG A 389 -1.43 -32.60 -3.28
C ARG A 389 -2.02 -31.92 -2.05
N TYR A 390 -1.18 -31.55 -1.08
CA TYR A 390 -1.60 -30.79 0.10
C TYR A 390 -2.20 -29.41 -0.26
N PHE A 391 -1.54 -28.65 -1.14
CA PHE A 391 -2.11 -27.37 -1.63
C PHE A 391 -3.31 -27.57 -2.56
N ARG A 392 -3.34 -28.65 -3.34
CA ARG A 392 -4.50 -29.03 -4.14
C ARG A 392 -5.73 -29.31 -3.28
N ALA A 393 -5.54 -29.96 -2.15
CA ALA A 393 -6.61 -30.21 -1.20
C ALA A 393 -7.17 -28.91 -0.61
N PHE A 394 -6.31 -27.95 -0.27
CA PHE A 394 -6.76 -26.61 0.14
C PHE A 394 -7.50 -25.89 -0.98
N ALA A 395 -7.05 -25.98 -2.24
CA ALA A 395 -7.75 -25.38 -3.38
C ALA A 395 -9.21 -25.86 -3.50
N ARG A 396 -9.46 -27.14 -3.18
CA ARG A 396 -10.80 -27.76 -3.21
C ARG A 396 -11.63 -27.47 -1.96
N ARG A 397 -10.98 -27.35 -0.79
CA ARG A 397 -11.62 -27.14 0.52
C ARG A 397 -10.92 -26.02 1.29
N PRO A 398 -11.08 -24.75 0.85
CA PRO A 398 -10.45 -23.59 1.48
C PRO A 398 -10.99 -23.29 2.88
N ASP A 399 -12.15 -23.88 3.23
CA ASP A 399 -12.75 -23.87 4.56
C ASP A 399 -11.93 -24.68 5.59
N ILE A 400 -11.07 -25.60 5.13
CA ILE A 400 -10.18 -26.39 5.98
C ILE A 400 -8.80 -25.72 5.97
N ASP A 401 -8.44 -25.09 7.09
CA ASP A 401 -7.16 -24.38 7.19
C ASP A 401 -5.95 -25.33 7.33
N PHE A 402 -4.76 -24.80 7.07
CA PHE A 402 -3.52 -25.56 7.13
C PHE A 402 -3.11 -25.90 8.57
N HIS A 403 -2.60 -27.11 8.79
CA HIS A 403 -1.97 -27.49 10.04
C HIS A 403 -0.51 -27.00 10.09
N PRO A 404 -0.05 -26.33 11.17
CA PRO A 404 1.33 -25.80 11.24
C PRO A 404 2.43 -26.84 11.08
N ASP A 405 2.28 -28.03 11.68
CA ASP A 405 3.26 -29.11 11.52
C ASP A 405 3.42 -29.58 10.07
N ALA A 406 2.32 -29.64 9.31
CA ALA A 406 2.35 -29.96 7.89
C ALA A 406 3.10 -28.88 7.10
N LEU A 407 2.84 -27.60 7.37
CA LEU A 407 3.58 -26.49 6.76
C LEU A 407 5.07 -26.53 7.11
N ALA A 408 5.42 -26.84 8.36
CA ALA A 408 6.82 -26.98 8.78
C ALA A 408 7.52 -28.15 8.07
N LEU A 409 6.82 -29.28 7.88
CA LEU A 409 7.30 -30.41 7.10
C LEU A 409 7.52 -30.04 5.63
N ILE A 410 6.56 -29.32 5.02
CA ILE A 410 6.67 -28.83 3.65
C ILE A 410 7.88 -27.90 3.53
N ALA A 411 8.04 -26.95 4.44
CA ALA A 411 9.17 -26.02 4.42
C ALA A 411 10.53 -26.74 4.51
N LYS A 412 10.63 -27.74 5.39
CA LYS A 412 11.82 -28.60 5.50
C LYS A 412 12.06 -29.44 4.24
N SER A 413 11.00 -29.87 3.57
CA SER A 413 11.05 -30.80 2.43
C SER A 413 11.11 -30.08 1.07
N ALA A 414 10.83 -28.78 1.00
CA ALA A 414 10.85 -28.00 -0.23
C ALA A 414 12.21 -28.02 -0.95
N VAL A 415 13.30 -28.25 -0.21
CA VAL A 415 14.65 -28.46 -0.78
C VAL A 415 14.71 -29.66 -1.75
N LYS A 416 13.83 -30.65 -1.59
CA LYS A 416 13.74 -31.85 -2.44
C LYS A 416 13.03 -31.61 -3.77
N VAL A 417 12.52 -30.41 -4.02
CA VAL A 417 11.99 -30.02 -5.34
C VAL A 417 13.16 -29.73 -6.28
N THR A 418 13.71 -30.81 -6.84
CA THR A 418 14.83 -30.82 -7.79
C THR A 418 14.36 -30.50 -9.22
N SER A 419 15.29 -30.50 -10.18
CA SER A 419 14.92 -30.32 -11.58
C SER A 419 14.01 -31.43 -12.13
N GLU A 420 14.05 -32.64 -11.57
CA GLU A 420 13.19 -33.76 -11.99
C GLU A 420 11.73 -33.46 -11.61
N VAL A 421 11.48 -33.15 -10.33
CA VAL A 421 10.15 -32.77 -9.82
C VAL A 421 9.59 -31.56 -10.57
N ARG A 422 10.44 -30.59 -10.91
CA ARG A 422 10.02 -29.40 -11.67
C ARG A 422 9.55 -29.71 -13.09
N ARG A 423 10.04 -30.79 -13.71
CA ARG A 423 9.68 -31.21 -15.08
C ARG A 423 8.60 -32.28 -15.09
N ASP A 424 8.15 -32.74 -13.92
CA ASP A 424 7.10 -33.74 -13.82
C ASP A 424 5.75 -33.16 -14.29
N PRO A 425 5.14 -33.71 -15.37
CA PRO A 425 3.88 -33.22 -15.92
C PRO A 425 2.70 -33.40 -14.96
N VAL A 426 2.77 -34.39 -14.06
CA VAL A 426 1.72 -34.62 -13.04
C VAL A 426 1.74 -33.49 -12.01
N VAL A 427 2.93 -33.10 -11.56
CA VAL A 427 3.10 -31.95 -10.64
C VAL A 427 2.63 -30.66 -11.29
N ALA A 428 2.97 -30.42 -12.56
CA ALA A 428 2.50 -29.26 -13.32
C ALA A 428 0.96 -29.22 -13.40
N LYS A 429 0.33 -30.34 -13.73
CA LYS A 429 -1.13 -30.46 -13.80
C LYS A 429 -1.80 -30.17 -12.45
N ILE A 430 -1.28 -30.73 -11.36
CA ILE A 430 -1.80 -30.47 -10.01
C ILE A 430 -1.62 -28.99 -9.64
N PHE A 431 -0.46 -28.40 -9.91
CA PHE A 431 -0.19 -27.01 -9.60
C PHE A 431 -1.14 -26.06 -10.35
N LEU A 432 -1.29 -26.25 -11.67
CA LEU A 432 -2.20 -25.44 -12.49
C LEU A 432 -3.65 -25.62 -12.08
N ALA A 433 -4.09 -26.86 -11.82
CA ALA A 433 -5.44 -27.11 -11.30
C ALA A 433 -5.66 -26.45 -9.94
N SER A 434 -4.65 -26.41 -9.09
CA SER A 434 -4.72 -25.76 -7.77
C SER A 434 -4.96 -24.26 -7.90
N ILE A 435 -4.22 -23.56 -8.76
CA ILE A 435 -4.38 -22.10 -8.91
C ILE A 435 -5.65 -21.73 -9.71
N ALA A 436 -6.02 -22.52 -10.73
CA ALA A 436 -7.11 -22.17 -11.63
C ALA A 436 -8.51 -22.43 -11.03
N THR A 437 -8.61 -23.31 -10.03
CA THR A 437 -9.90 -23.67 -9.40
C THR A 437 -9.97 -23.32 -7.91
N ALA A 438 -8.93 -22.72 -7.32
CA ALA A 438 -9.00 -22.30 -5.93
C ALA A 438 -10.02 -21.17 -5.78
N LYS A 439 -10.86 -21.25 -4.73
CA LYS A 439 -11.70 -20.12 -4.32
C LYS A 439 -10.85 -18.98 -3.72
N ASP A 440 -9.77 -19.32 -3.03
CA ASP A 440 -8.83 -18.38 -2.44
C ASP A 440 -7.40 -18.67 -2.94
N PRO A 441 -7.08 -18.29 -4.19
CA PRO A 441 -5.76 -18.52 -4.77
C PRO A 441 -4.68 -17.65 -4.09
N VAL A 442 -5.05 -16.50 -3.53
CA VAL A 442 -4.15 -15.59 -2.82
C VAL A 442 -3.56 -16.28 -1.60
N LYS A 443 -4.41 -16.82 -0.72
CA LYS A 443 -3.95 -17.56 0.46
C LYS A 443 -3.18 -18.82 0.07
N LEU A 444 -3.65 -19.55 -0.94
CA LEU A 444 -2.97 -20.75 -1.45
C LEU A 444 -1.53 -20.44 -1.85
N LEU A 445 -1.33 -19.48 -2.75
CA LEU A 445 -0.01 -19.13 -3.28
C LEU A 445 0.86 -18.49 -2.22
N ARG A 446 0.29 -17.63 -1.35
CA ARG A 446 1.02 -17.01 -0.25
C ARG A 446 1.58 -18.05 0.71
N VAL A 447 0.78 -19.02 1.16
CA VAL A 447 1.26 -20.08 2.07
C VAL A 447 2.27 -21.01 1.35
N MET A 448 2.06 -21.28 0.07
CA MET A 448 3.02 -22.05 -0.75
C MET A 448 4.36 -21.32 -0.90
N SER A 449 4.35 -19.99 -0.96
CA SER A 449 5.54 -19.14 -0.96
C SER A 449 6.21 -19.06 0.41
N GLU A 450 5.43 -18.88 1.48
CA GLU A 450 5.92 -18.81 2.88
C GLU A 450 6.63 -20.12 3.30
N THR A 451 6.20 -21.27 2.77
CA THR A 451 6.92 -22.56 2.94
C THR A 451 8.14 -22.72 2.03
N GLY A 452 8.37 -21.79 1.10
CA GLY A 452 9.42 -21.87 0.09
C GLY A 452 9.15 -22.85 -1.05
N LEU A 453 8.03 -23.60 -1.01
CA LEU A 453 7.69 -24.58 -2.04
C LEU A 453 7.52 -23.91 -3.41
N LEU A 454 6.81 -22.77 -3.46
CA LEU A 454 6.56 -22.05 -4.72
C LEU A 454 7.86 -21.54 -5.35
N GLY A 455 8.73 -20.89 -4.57
CA GLY A 455 10.02 -20.40 -5.07
C GLY A 455 10.99 -21.52 -5.49
N ARG A 456 10.90 -22.71 -4.86
CA ARG A 456 11.67 -23.89 -5.29
C ARG A 456 11.08 -24.54 -6.54
N TYR A 457 9.77 -24.46 -6.75
CA TYR A 457 9.11 -24.97 -7.95
C TYR A 457 9.28 -24.03 -9.15
N ILE A 458 9.19 -22.71 -8.95
CA ILE A 458 9.40 -21.66 -9.97
C ILE A 458 10.58 -20.78 -9.53
N PRO A 459 11.82 -21.11 -9.92
CA PRO A 459 13.01 -20.38 -9.46
C PRO A 459 13.03 -18.89 -9.77
N SER A 460 12.48 -18.46 -10.92
CA SER A 460 12.35 -17.04 -11.27
C SER A 460 11.45 -16.29 -10.28
N PHE A 461 10.36 -16.93 -9.83
CA PHE A 461 9.50 -16.41 -8.76
C PHE A 461 10.26 -16.34 -7.43
N GLY A 462 11.00 -17.38 -7.06
CA GLY A 462 11.77 -17.42 -5.81
C GLY A 462 12.82 -16.31 -5.69
N GLN A 463 13.34 -15.80 -6.81
CA GLN A 463 14.30 -14.69 -6.83
C GLN A 463 13.67 -13.32 -6.55
N ILE A 464 12.37 -13.17 -6.87
CA ILE A 464 11.64 -11.91 -6.69
C ILE A 464 10.81 -11.86 -5.40
N THR A 465 10.75 -12.97 -4.64
CA THR A 465 10.05 -13.04 -3.36
C THR A 465 10.54 -11.98 -2.37
N GLY A 466 9.61 -11.16 -1.86
CA GLY A 466 9.90 -10.05 -0.96
C GLY A 466 10.74 -8.91 -1.56
N ARG A 467 10.83 -8.79 -2.90
CA ARG A 467 11.40 -7.60 -3.55
C ARG A 467 10.34 -6.50 -3.65
N ILE A 468 10.71 -5.28 -3.25
CA ILE A 468 9.94 -4.07 -3.51
C ILE A 468 10.55 -3.39 -4.72
N GLN A 469 9.72 -2.77 -5.55
CA GLN A 469 10.18 -1.85 -6.57
C GLN A 469 9.94 -0.41 -6.10
N TYR A 470 11.02 0.36 -5.94
CA TYR A 470 10.93 1.80 -5.68
C TYR A 470 10.60 2.53 -7.00
N GLY A 471 9.72 3.54 -6.96
CA GLY A 471 9.42 4.41 -8.10
C GLY A 471 8.23 4.01 -8.99
N LEU A 472 7.52 2.92 -8.68
CA LEU A 472 6.15 2.67 -9.17
C LEU A 472 5.26 2.52 -7.93
N TYR A 473 4.09 3.18 -7.87
CA TYR A 473 3.15 3.06 -6.75
C TYR A 473 2.56 1.64 -6.69
N ARG A 474 3.35 0.65 -6.26
CA ARG A 474 2.88 -0.70 -5.95
C ARG A 474 2.56 -0.76 -4.48
N ARG A 475 1.31 -1.13 -4.16
CA ARG A 475 0.89 -1.41 -2.79
C ARG A 475 1.66 -2.58 -2.17
N PHE A 476 2.16 -3.51 -2.99
CA PHE A 476 2.73 -4.78 -2.56
C PHE A 476 4.15 -5.03 -3.09
N SER A 477 4.88 -5.94 -2.46
CA SER A 477 6.08 -6.56 -3.07
C SER A 477 5.71 -7.32 -4.36
N LEU A 478 6.69 -7.59 -5.22
CA LEU A 478 6.47 -8.17 -6.56
C LEU A 478 5.74 -9.52 -6.53
N ASP A 479 6.09 -10.37 -5.57
CA ASP A 479 5.43 -11.66 -5.35
C ASP A 479 3.98 -11.53 -4.92
N GLU A 480 3.71 -10.67 -3.95
CA GLU A 480 2.35 -10.45 -3.46
C GLU A 480 1.48 -9.77 -4.53
N HIS A 481 2.06 -8.86 -5.33
CA HIS A 481 1.40 -8.28 -6.51
C HIS A 481 0.91 -9.35 -7.49
N ILE A 482 1.72 -10.39 -7.76
CA ILE A 482 1.29 -11.54 -8.56
C ILE A 482 0.11 -12.25 -7.91
N PHE A 483 0.15 -12.48 -6.60
CA PHE A 483 -0.94 -13.18 -5.90
C PHE A 483 -2.25 -12.40 -5.97
N GLN A 484 -2.20 -11.08 -5.73
CA GLN A 484 -3.36 -10.21 -5.84
C GLN A 484 -3.91 -10.18 -7.26
N SER A 485 -3.03 -10.10 -8.26
CA SER A 485 -3.42 -10.16 -9.68
C SER A 485 -4.15 -11.48 -10.01
N ILE A 486 -3.69 -12.62 -9.48
CA ILE A 486 -4.40 -13.91 -9.63
C ILE A 486 -5.73 -13.89 -8.89
N GLY A 487 -5.80 -13.27 -7.71
CA GLY A 487 -7.05 -13.07 -6.98
C GLY A 487 -8.10 -12.33 -7.82
N TYR A 488 -7.72 -11.23 -8.47
CA TYR A 488 -8.60 -10.50 -9.40
C TYR A 488 -9.01 -11.36 -10.60
N LEU A 489 -8.07 -12.11 -11.21
CA LEU A 489 -8.40 -13.03 -12.29
C LEU A 489 -9.48 -14.04 -11.88
N THR A 490 -9.37 -14.61 -10.67
CA THR A 490 -10.35 -15.55 -10.14
C THR A 490 -11.72 -14.91 -9.90
N LYS A 491 -11.76 -13.69 -9.34
CA LYS A 491 -13.01 -12.95 -9.14
C LYS A 491 -13.72 -12.62 -10.45
N ILE A 492 -12.98 -12.17 -11.47
CA ILE A 492 -13.52 -11.89 -12.81
C ILE A 492 -14.10 -13.17 -13.41
N ARG A 493 -13.36 -14.29 -13.33
CA ARG A 493 -13.80 -15.61 -13.83
C ARG A 493 -15.02 -16.16 -13.10
N GLN A 494 -15.22 -15.80 -11.84
CA GLN A 494 -16.40 -16.18 -11.05
C GLN A 494 -17.60 -15.25 -11.27
N GLY A 495 -17.45 -14.21 -12.09
CA GLY A 495 -18.50 -13.22 -12.36
C GLY A 495 -18.68 -12.16 -11.27
N GLU A 496 -17.88 -12.20 -10.19
CA GLU A 496 -17.99 -11.25 -9.06
C GLU A 496 -17.68 -9.80 -9.47
N MET A 497 -16.99 -9.61 -10.60
CA MET A 497 -16.58 -8.30 -11.12
C MET A 497 -17.08 -8.05 -12.56
N ALA A 498 -18.18 -8.69 -12.95
CA ALA A 498 -18.70 -8.60 -14.32
C ALA A 498 -19.11 -7.17 -14.72
N GLU A 499 -19.67 -6.39 -13.78
CA GLU A 499 -20.05 -4.99 -14.01
C GLU A 499 -18.83 -4.09 -14.21
N ASP A 500 -17.79 -4.29 -13.39
CA ASP A 500 -16.54 -3.53 -13.46
C ASP A 500 -15.68 -3.88 -14.70
N HIS A 501 -15.73 -5.15 -15.12
CA HIS A 501 -14.83 -5.72 -16.12
C HIS A 501 -15.54 -6.57 -17.19
N PRO A 502 -16.56 -6.02 -17.89
CA PRO A 502 -17.42 -6.80 -18.78
C PRO A 502 -16.66 -7.46 -19.93
N ILE A 503 -15.65 -6.79 -20.49
CA ILE A 503 -14.84 -7.35 -21.60
C ILE A 503 -13.98 -8.53 -21.11
N ALA A 504 -13.32 -8.39 -19.96
CA ALA A 504 -12.48 -9.45 -19.39
C ALA A 504 -13.32 -10.66 -18.98
N THR A 505 -14.51 -10.44 -18.40
CA THR A 505 -15.48 -11.51 -18.09
C THR A 505 -15.92 -12.23 -19.35
N SER A 506 -16.34 -11.50 -20.39
CA SER A 506 -16.76 -12.09 -21.67
C SER A 506 -15.66 -12.94 -22.32
N ILE A 507 -14.41 -12.47 -22.30
CA ILE A 507 -13.26 -13.24 -22.79
C ILE A 507 -13.12 -14.56 -22.02
N LEU A 508 -13.16 -14.51 -20.69
CA LEU A 508 -12.95 -15.69 -19.84
C LEU A 508 -14.10 -16.69 -19.95
N ASP A 509 -15.35 -16.21 -20.08
CA ASP A 509 -16.53 -17.05 -20.26
C ASP A 509 -16.50 -17.79 -21.61
N ALA A 510 -15.96 -17.14 -22.65
CA ALA A 510 -15.81 -17.74 -23.97
C ALA A 510 -14.68 -18.80 -24.04
N ARG A 511 -13.85 -18.94 -22.99
CA ARG A 511 -12.68 -19.83 -22.98
C ARG A 511 -12.93 -21.08 -22.16
N LYS A 512 -12.82 -22.24 -22.81
CA LYS A 512 -12.91 -23.55 -22.13
C LYS A 512 -11.73 -23.80 -21.18
N ASP A 513 -10.52 -23.41 -21.59
CA ASP A 513 -9.32 -23.51 -20.77
C ASP A 513 -8.82 -22.12 -20.36
N ALA A 514 -8.79 -21.88 -19.05
CA ALA A 514 -8.30 -20.64 -18.47
C ALA A 514 -6.81 -20.73 -18.07
N ALA A 515 -6.18 -21.90 -18.14
CA ALA A 515 -4.79 -22.10 -17.69
C ALA A 515 -3.80 -21.09 -18.31
N PRO A 516 -3.87 -20.74 -19.62
CA PRO A 516 -2.98 -19.74 -20.20
C PRO A 516 -3.04 -18.36 -19.51
N PHE A 517 -4.23 -17.93 -19.08
CA PHE A 517 -4.41 -16.66 -18.34
C PHE A 517 -3.75 -16.71 -16.97
N TYR A 518 -3.94 -17.81 -16.23
CA TYR A 518 -3.30 -18.00 -14.93
C TYR A 518 -1.77 -18.05 -15.05
N VAL A 519 -1.23 -18.71 -16.09
CA VAL A 519 0.23 -18.77 -16.32
C VAL A 519 0.79 -17.39 -16.71
N ALA A 520 0.10 -16.64 -17.57
CA ALA A 520 0.52 -15.29 -17.94
C ALA A 520 0.56 -14.35 -16.72
N VAL A 521 -0.50 -14.35 -15.91
CA VAL A 521 -0.56 -13.53 -14.68
C VAL A 521 0.49 -14.00 -13.65
N LEU A 522 0.72 -15.30 -13.51
CA LEU A 522 1.74 -15.82 -12.60
C LEU A 522 3.17 -15.38 -12.97
N LEU A 523 3.44 -15.17 -14.27
CA LEU A 523 4.79 -14.96 -14.80
C LEU A 523 5.07 -13.53 -15.28
N HIS A 524 4.11 -12.59 -15.18
CA HIS A 524 4.26 -11.25 -15.73
C HIS A 524 5.37 -10.39 -15.09
N GLU A 525 5.80 -10.74 -13.87
CA GLU A 525 6.94 -10.10 -13.20
C GLU A 525 8.23 -10.95 -13.25
N ALA A 526 8.24 -12.08 -13.98
CA ALA A 526 9.40 -12.99 -14.00
C ALA A 526 10.67 -12.33 -14.53
N GLY A 527 10.54 -11.30 -15.37
CA GLY A 527 11.66 -10.49 -15.87
C GLY A 527 12.51 -9.85 -14.77
N TRP A 528 11.96 -9.61 -13.57
CA TRP A 528 12.70 -9.07 -12.42
C TRP A 528 13.71 -10.03 -11.78
N SER A 529 13.68 -11.30 -12.20
CA SER A 529 14.70 -12.30 -11.83
C SER A 529 15.94 -12.24 -12.73
N LEU A 530 15.89 -11.46 -13.81
CA LEU A 530 16.97 -11.37 -14.80
C LEU A 530 17.90 -10.22 -14.47
N LYS A 531 19.19 -10.40 -14.78
CA LYS A 531 20.19 -9.32 -14.68
C LYS A 531 19.90 -8.21 -15.69
N GLU A 532 19.58 -8.59 -16.93
CA GLU A 532 19.21 -7.69 -18.01
C GLU A 532 17.74 -7.84 -18.36
N ARG A 533 16.95 -6.82 -18.01
CA ARG A 533 15.49 -6.82 -18.14
C ARG A 533 15.04 -6.26 -19.49
N THR A 534 15.38 -6.96 -20.57
CA THR A 534 14.81 -6.70 -21.90
C THR A 534 13.53 -7.51 -22.09
N ALA A 535 12.66 -7.07 -23.01
CA ALA A 535 11.45 -7.82 -23.36
C ALA A 535 11.80 -9.22 -23.88
N ASP A 536 12.81 -9.33 -24.74
CA ASP A 536 13.26 -10.59 -25.33
C ASP A 536 13.78 -11.58 -24.28
N ASN A 537 14.58 -11.10 -23.31
CA ASN A 537 15.07 -11.96 -22.22
C ASN A 537 13.93 -12.43 -21.32
N ALA A 538 12.94 -11.57 -21.06
CA ALA A 538 11.74 -11.93 -20.31
C ALA A 538 10.89 -12.96 -21.07
N GLU A 539 10.68 -12.78 -22.37
CA GLU A 539 9.97 -13.73 -23.23
C GLU A 539 10.63 -15.10 -23.24
N ALA A 540 11.96 -15.16 -23.41
CA ALA A 540 12.70 -16.41 -23.41
C ALA A 540 12.58 -17.16 -22.07
N LEU A 541 12.61 -16.43 -20.95
CA LEU A 541 12.38 -17.00 -19.61
C LEU A 541 10.94 -17.53 -19.48
N VAL A 542 9.95 -16.71 -19.80
CA VAL A 542 8.53 -17.07 -19.64
C VAL A 542 8.17 -18.25 -20.54
N THR A 543 8.63 -18.27 -21.79
CA THR A 543 8.41 -19.39 -22.73
C THR A 543 8.86 -20.71 -22.12
N ARG A 544 10.08 -20.75 -21.57
CA ARG A 544 10.65 -21.95 -20.93
C ARG A 544 9.83 -22.42 -19.73
N VAL A 545 9.37 -21.48 -18.91
CA VAL A 545 8.59 -21.80 -17.71
C VAL A 545 7.16 -22.24 -18.08
N ALA A 546 6.51 -21.58 -19.04
CA ALA A 546 5.18 -21.93 -19.52
C ALA A 546 5.14 -23.34 -20.13
N ARG A 547 6.12 -23.69 -20.99
CA ARG A 547 6.25 -25.06 -21.54
C ARG A 547 6.40 -26.11 -20.44
N ARG A 548 7.22 -25.83 -19.44
CA ARG A 548 7.41 -26.72 -18.28
C ARG A 548 6.12 -26.89 -17.48
N LEU A 549 5.24 -25.89 -17.46
CA LEU A 549 3.93 -25.96 -16.82
C LEU A 549 2.88 -26.67 -17.70
N GLY A 550 3.23 -27.10 -18.91
CA GLY A 550 2.36 -27.89 -19.78
C GLY A 550 1.74 -27.13 -20.95
N ALA A 551 2.13 -25.86 -21.19
CA ALA A 551 1.69 -25.12 -22.38
C ALA A 551 2.35 -25.69 -23.64
N SER A 552 1.60 -25.73 -24.75
CA SER A 552 2.16 -26.00 -26.08
C SER A 552 3.13 -24.89 -26.51
N GLU A 553 3.90 -25.11 -27.58
CA GLU A 553 4.87 -24.11 -28.08
C GLU A 553 4.19 -22.80 -28.50
N GLU A 554 3.01 -22.88 -29.12
CA GLU A 554 2.26 -21.71 -29.56
C GLU A 554 1.66 -20.95 -28.37
N GLU A 555 1.07 -21.66 -27.40
CA GLU A 555 0.56 -21.06 -26.18
C GLU A 555 1.67 -20.42 -25.36
N ALA A 556 2.82 -21.10 -25.21
CA ALA A 556 3.96 -20.59 -24.46
C ALA A 556 4.50 -19.29 -25.07
N ARG A 557 4.59 -19.19 -26.40
CA ARG A 557 4.98 -17.95 -27.10
C ARG A 557 3.97 -16.82 -26.87
N ARG A 558 2.67 -17.12 -26.94
CA ARG A 558 1.59 -16.15 -26.67
C ARG A 558 1.64 -15.63 -25.24
N ILE A 559 1.75 -16.54 -24.27
CA ILE A 559 1.90 -16.24 -22.84
C ILE A 559 3.13 -15.38 -22.60
N ALA A 560 4.26 -15.77 -23.19
CA ALA A 560 5.54 -15.08 -23.03
C ALA A 560 5.48 -13.65 -23.52
N TRP A 561 4.93 -13.42 -24.71
CA TRP A 561 4.80 -12.08 -25.27
C TRP A 561 4.00 -11.15 -24.37
N CYS A 562 2.84 -11.61 -23.87
CA CYS A 562 1.98 -10.82 -22.97
C CYS A 562 2.64 -10.59 -21.61
N ALA A 563 3.19 -11.64 -20.99
CA ALA A 563 3.82 -11.56 -19.67
C ALA A 563 5.10 -10.73 -19.67
N ALA A 564 5.82 -10.63 -20.79
CA ALA A 564 6.96 -9.73 -20.93
C ALA A 564 6.54 -8.25 -21.12
N ARG A 565 5.27 -7.99 -21.45
CA ARG A 565 4.72 -6.67 -21.80
C ARG A 565 3.42 -6.34 -21.04
N PRO A 566 3.35 -6.52 -19.70
CA PRO A 566 2.10 -6.32 -18.95
C PRO A 566 1.58 -4.88 -18.98
N LEU A 567 2.46 -3.91 -19.28
CA LEU A 567 2.12 -2.49 -19.37
C LEU A 567 1.94 -1.99 -20.81
N PHE A 568 2.04 -2.85 -21.83
CA PHE A 568 2.01 -2.39 -23.22
C PHE A 568 0.68 -1.75 -23.58
N MET A 569 -0.44 -2.40 -23.24
CA MET A 569 -1.77 -1.88 -23.53
C MET A 569 -2.05 -0.53 -22.85
N VAL A 570 -1.77 -0.42 -21.54
CA VAL A 570 -1.99 0.83 -20.80
C VAL A 570 -1.10 1.96 -21.30
N ARG A 571 0.16 1.67 -21.64
CA ARG A 571 1.05 2.69 -22.23
C ARG A 571 0.53 3.23 -23.55
N ILE A 572 -0.05 2.40 -24.40
CA ILE A 572 -0.66 2.87 -25.65
C ILE A 572 -1.92 3.67 -25.35
N ALA A 573 -2.80 3.15 -24.48
CA ALA A 573 -4.04 3.81 -24.11
C ALA A 573 -3.84 5.20 -23.48
N GLU A 574 -2.70 5.45 -22.84
CA GLU A 574 -2.39 6.74 -22.20
C GLU A 574 -1.48 7.65 -23.01
N ARG A 575 -0.59 7.13 -23.86
CA ARG A 575 0.37 7.94 -24.61
C ARG A 575 -0.08 8.26 -26.03
N ARG A 576 -1.07 7.54 -26.55
CA ARG A 576 -1.49 7.64 -27.95
C ARG A 576 -2.91 8.18 -28.07
N ASP A 577 -3.13 8.93 -29.14
CA ASP A 577 -4.46 9.45 -29.48
C ASP A 577 -5.29 8.31 -30.10
N LEU A 578 -6.19 7.72 -29.31
CA LEU A 578 -7.06 6.63 -29.75
C LEU A 578 -8.19 7.08 -30.70
N SER A 579 -8.24 8.36 -31.04
CA SER A 579 -9.09 8.86 -32.12
C SER A 579 -8.41 8.78 -33.50
N GLU A 580 -7.11 8.51 -33.56
CA GLU A 580 -6.39 8.25 -34.82
C GLU A 580 -6.33 6.75 -35.13
N MET A 581 -6.79 6.37 -36.32
CA MET A 581 -6.78 4.98 -36.81
C MET A 581 -5.36 4.38 -36.76
N LYS A 582 -4.35 5.18 -37.10
CA LYS A 582 -2.94 4.77 -37.15
C LYS A 582 -2.43 4.25 -35.80
N ALA A 583 -2.82 4.88 -34.70
CA ALA A 583 -2.42 4.47 -33.36
C ALA A 583 -2.99 3.08 -33.00
N ILE A 584 -4.27 2.86 -33.29
CA ILE A 584 -4.94 1.57 -33.03
C ILE A 584 -4.41 0.48 -33.97
N ALA A 585 -4.23 0.78 -35.25
CA ALA A 585 -3.70 -0.15 -36.24
C ALA A 585 -2.27 -0.60 -35.90
N ALA A 586 -1.39 0.33 -35.52
CA ALA A 586 -0.02 0.01 -35.11
C ALA A 586 0.00 -0.89 -33.87
N PHE A 587 -0.84 -0.61 -32.87
CA PHE A 587 -0.99 -1.47 -31.70
C PHE A 587 -1.52 -2.87 -32.08
N ALA A 588 -2.56 -2.93 -32.90
CA ALA A 588 -3.18 -4.19 -33.31
C ALA A 588 -2.21 -5.05 -34.14
N ALA A 589 -1.41 -4.43 -35.03
CA ALA A 589 -0.37 -5.11 -35.79
C ALA A 589 0.72 -5.70 -34.89
N GLU A 590 1.17 -4.96 -33.87
CA GLU A 590 2.15 -5.43 -32.89
C GLU A 590 1.60 -6.58 -32.01
N VAL A 591 0.30 -6.53 -31.66
CA VAL A 591 -0.38 -7.62 -30.95
C VAL A 591 -0.55 -8.86 -31.85
N GLY A 592 -0.88 -8.66 -33.13
CA GLY A 592 -0.85 -9.68 -34.18
C GLY A 592 -1.96 -10.75 -34.17
N SER A 593 -2.65 -11.01 -33.06
CA SER A 593 -3.79 -11.97 -33.03
C SER A 593 -4.83 -11.65 -31.95
N GLN A 594 -6.08 -12.07 -32.19
CA GLN A 594 -7.19 -11.85 -31.25
C GLN A 594 -6.93 -12.52 -29.89
N GLU A 595 -6.42 -13.76 -29.87
CA GLU A 595 -6.20 -14.43 -28.59
C GLU A 595 -5.02 -13.82 -27.81
N ARG A 596 -4.07 -13.16 -28.50
CA ARG A 596 -3.02 -12.38 -27.81
C ARG A 596 -3.61 -11.10 -27.22
N LEU A 597 -4.48 -10.42 -27.96
CA LEU A 597 -5.20 -9.22 -27.49
C LEU A 597 -6.04 -9.55 -26.25
N ASP A 598 -6.78 -10.65 -26.28
CA ASP A 598 -7.62 -11.11 -25.17
C ASP A 598 -6.80 -11.39 -23.90
N LEU A 599 -5.69 -12.12 -24.06
CA LEU A 599 -4.79 -12.43 -22.95
C LEU A 599 -4.13 -11.18 -22.38
N LEU A 600 -3.71 -10.25 -23.25
CA LEU A 600 -3.13 -8.97 -22.84
C LEU A 600 -4.14 -8.11 -22.08
N LEU A 601 -5.40 -8.03 -22.54
CA LEU A 601 -6.45 -7.27 -21.84
C LEU A 601 -6.67 -7.81 -20.42
N VAL A 602 -6.90 -9.11 -20.29
CA VAL A 602 -7.17 -9.74 -18.98
C VAL A 602 -5.97 -9.54 -18.04
N LEU A 603 -4.74 -9.73 -18.54
CA LEU A 603 -3.52 -9.47 -17.77
C LEU A 603 -3.43 -8.01 -17.33
N THR A 604 -3.70 -7.06 -18.23
CA THR A 604 -3.66 -5.62 -17.93
C THR A 604 -4.64 -5.24 -16.83
N VAL A 605 -5.89 -5.72 -16.92
CA VAL A 605 -6.92 -5.48 -15.89
C VAL A 605 -6.47 -6.01 -14.53
N CYS A 606 -6.02 -7.27 -14.48
CA CYS A 606 -5.58 -7.90 -13.23
C CYS A 606 -4.37 -7.18 -12.62
N HIS A 607 -3.41 -6.76 -13.47
CA HIS A 607 -2.23 -6.03 -13.05
C HIS A 607 -2.61 -4.67 -12.45
N LEU A 608 -3.36 -3.84 -13.17
CA LEU A 608 -3.72 -2.50 -12.72
C LEU A 608 -4.54 -2.50 -11.42
N ARG A 609 -5.49 -3.44 -11.29
CA ARG A 609 -6.26 -3.60 -10.04
C ARG A 609 -5.39 -3.96 -8.84
N ALA A 610 -4.27 -4.66 -9.04
CA ALA A 610 -3.33 -5.00 -7.97
C ALA A 610 -2.32 -3.88 -7.63
N VAL A 611 -2.10 -2.91 -8.53
CA VAL A 611 -1.12 -1.82 -8.32
C VAL A 611 -1.57 -0.87 -7.20
N SER A 612 -2.75 -0.26 -7.34
CA SER A 612 -3.34 0.64 -6.35
C SER A 612 -4.86 0.76 -6.54
N GLU A 613 -5.57 1.26 -5.53
CA GLU A 613 -7.03 1.46 -5.60
C GLU A 613 -7.44 2.47 -6.69
N GLY A 614 -6.59 3.45 -7.00
CA GLY A 614 -6.85 4.48 -8.01
C GLY A 614 -6.28 4.19 -9.41
N ALA A 615 -5.56 3.08 -9.61
CA ALA A 615 -4.92 2.72 -10.88
C ALA A 615 -5.91 2.23 -11.96
N TRP A 616 -7.13 1.86 -11.56
CA TRP A 616 -8.21 1.52 -12.46
C TRP A 616 -9.42 2.41 -12.16
N ASP A 617 -9.49 3.53 -12.86
CA ASP A 617 -10.63 4.45 -12.83
C ASP A 617 -11.51 4.30 -14.09
N GLU A 618 -12.66 4.99 -14.08
CA GLU A 618 -13.59 5.02 -15.22
C GLU A 618 -12.93 5.53 -16.51
N TRP A 619 -11.96 6.42 -16.37
CA TRP A 619 -11.16 6.92 -17.48
C TRP A 619 -10.32 5.81 -18.14
N THR A 620 -9.46 5.16 -17.36
CA THR A 620 -8.57 4.08 -17.79
C THR A 620 -9.38 2.93 -18.39
N ARG A 621 -10.51 2.58 -17.75
CA ARG A 621 -11.43 1.55 -18.25
C ARG A 621 -11.87 1.83 -19.68
N ARG A 622 -12.24 3.08 -20.01
CA ARG A 622 -12.75 3.43 -21.34
C ARG A 622 -11.65 3.53 -22.39
N GLN A 623 -10.48 4.07 -22.06
CA GLN A 623 -9.34 4.09 -23.00
C GLN A 623 -8.89 2.66 -23.35
N ILE A 624 -8.85 1.77 -22.36
CA ILE A 624 -8.54 0.35 -22.59
C ILE A 624 -9.64 -0.33 -23.42
N ALA A 625 -10.92 -0.07 -23.14
CA ALA A 625 -12.04 -0.62 -23.92
C ALA A 625 -12.03 -0.13 -25.37
N ALA A 626 -11.78 1.18 -25.56
CA ALA A 626 -11.62 1.82 -26.86
C ALA A 626 -10.54 1.15 -27.70
N LEU A 627 -9.35 1.00 -27.12
CA LEU A 627 -8.21 0.36 -27.76
C LEU A 627 -8.50 -1.10 -28.09
N TYR A 628 -9.13 -1.84 -27.17
CA TYR A 628 -9.49 -3.24 -27.36
C TYR A 628 -10.46 -3.43 -28.53
N HIS A 629 -11.58 -2.70 -28.55
CA HIS A 629 -12.59 -2.86 -29.60
C HIS A 629 -12.06 -2.45 -30.97
N GLY A 630 -11.30 -1.35 -31.04
CA GLY A 630 -10.64 -0.94 -32.28
C GLY A 630 -9.63 -1.98 -32.77
N ALA A 631 -8.78 -2.48 -31.88
CA ALA A 631 -7.79 -3.49 -32.24
C ALA A 631 -8.44 -4.82 -32.66
N SER A 632 -9.52 -5.23 -32.01
CA SER A 632 -10.29 -6.41 -32.38
C SER A 632 -10.92 -6.26 -33.76
N ALA A 633 -11.50 -5.10 -34.09
CA ALA A 633 -12.02 -4.82 -35.42
C ALA A 633 -10.91 -4.87 -36.49
N PHE A 634 -9.75 -4.28 -36.21
CA PHE A 634 -8.59 -4.35 -37.11
C PHE A 634 -8.09 -5.78 -37.34
N LEU A 635 -8.00 -6.59 -36.27
CA LEU A 635 -7.57 -7.98 -36.37
C LEU A 635 -8.59 -8.85 -37.14
N ALA A 636 -9.87 -8.48 -37.14
CA ALA A 636 -10.92 -9.21 -37.85
C ALA A 636 -10.99 -8.86 -39.35
N GLY A 637 -10.77 -7.59 -39.73
CA GLY A 637 -11.02 -7.13 -41.10
C GLY A 637 -10.12 -5.99 -41.60
N GLY A 638 -8.99 -5.73 -40.94
CA GLY A 638 -8.02 -4.71 -41.32
C GLY A 638 -8.52 -3.28 -41.12
N GLU A 639 -7.96 -2.35 -41.89
CA GLU A 639 -8.26 -0.91 -41.76
C GLU A 639 -9.72 -0.56 -42.05
N GLU A 640 -10.40 -1.31 -42.93
CA GLU A 640 -11.81 -1.05 -43.26
C GLU A 640 -12.71 -1.32 -42.05
N ALA A 641 -12.58 -2.51 -41.44
CA ALA A 641 -13.35 -2.86 -40.25
C ALA A 641 -13.05 -1.91 -39.07
N LEU A 642 -11.80 -1.47 -38.92
CA LEU A 642 -11.44 -0.45 -37.93
C LEU A 642 -12.13 0.89 -38.22
N ARG A 643 -12.13 1.35 -39.48
CA ARG A 643 -12.80 2.59 -39.88
C ARG A 643 -14.30 2.54 -39.61
N GLU A 644 -14.95 1.43 -39.96
CA GLU A 644 -16.37 1.19 -39.66
C GLU A 644 -16.65 1.20 -38.15
N ALA A 645 -15.82 0.52 -37.36
CA ALA A 645 -15.97 0.49 -35.90
C ALA A 645 -15.80 1.88 -35.27
N MET A 646 -14.81 2.66 -35.72
CA MET A 646 -14.60 4.03 -35.27
C MET A 646 -15.77 4.94 -35.68
N ALA A 647 -16.28 4.82 -36.90
CA ALA A 647 -17.44 5.59 -37.38
C ALA A 647 -18.73 5.23 -36.60
N ALA A 648 -18.94 3.94 -36.31
CA ALA A 648 -20.07 3.47 -35.52
C ALA A 648 -19.99 4.01 -34.08
N ARG A 649 -18.79 4.03 -33.49
CA ARG A 649 -18.55 4.62 -32.16
C ARG A 649 -18.81 6.11 -32.16
N ALA A 650 -18.26 6.86 -33.12
CA ALA A 650 -18.51 8.30 -33.23
C ALA A 650 -20.02 8.61 -33.40
N SER A 651 -20.74 7.78 -34.17
CA SER A 651 -22.18 7.90 -34.35
C SER A 651 -22.96 7.58 -33.07
N ALA A 652 -22.53 6.58 -32.30
CA ALA A 652 -23.10 6.28 -30.98
C ALA A 652 -22.86 7.43 -29.98
N SER A 653 -21.64 7.96 -29.91
CA SER A 653 -21.32 9.15 -29.11
C SER A 653 -22.17 10.34 -29.52
N ARG A 654 -22.37 10.57 -30.82
CA ARG A 654 -23.23 11.64 -31.34
C ARG A 654 -24.68 11.49 -30.86
N ARG A 655 -25.25 10.29 -30.94
CA ARG A 655 -26.61 10.04 -30.44
C ARG A 655 -26.73 10.25 -28.93
N GLN A 656 -25.73 9.82 -28.16
CA GLN A 656 -25.70 10.05 -26.71
C GLN A 656 -25.58 11.54 -26.39
N ALA A 657 -24.74 12.26 -27.12
CA ALA A 657 -24.61 13.72 -27.05
C ALA A 657 -25.95 14.42 -27.36
N GLU A 658 -26.61 14.08 -28.45
CA GLU A 658 -27.92 14.63 -28.82
C GLU A 658 -29.00 14.33 -27.77
N SER A 659 -28.98 13.13 -27.18
CA SER A 659 -29.88 12.72 -26.11
C SER A 659 -29.63 13.49 -24.82
N ALA A 660 -28.37 13.79 -24.49
CA ALA A 660 -28.02 14.58 -23.32
C ALA A 660 -28.45 16.06 -23.45
N LEU A 661 -28.66 16.52 -24.68
CA LEU A 661 -29.16 17.86 -25.01
C LEU A 661 -30.61 17.82 -25.49
N ALA A 662 -31.42 16.86 -25.04
CA ALA A 662 -32.82 16.73 -25.47
C ALA A 662 -33.65 17.98 -25.16
N ASP A 663 -33.32 18.69 -24.08
CA ASP A 663 -34.02 19.90 -23.63
C ASP A 663 -33.61 21.16 -24.40
N TRP A 664 -32.63 21.06 -25.31
CA TRP A 664 -32.17 22.20 -26.11
C TRP A 664 -33.05 22.42 -27.35
N PRO A 665 -33.22 23.68 -27.81
CA PRO A 665 -33.80 23.97 -29.11
C PRO A 665 -33.07 23.20 -30.23
N ARG A 666 -33.85 22.64 -31.17
CA ARG A 666 -33.32 21.74 -32.22
C ARG A 666 -32.18 22.38 -33.03
N GLU A 667 -32.29 23.66 -33.35
CA GLU A 667 -31.28 24.41 -34.11
C GLU A 667 -29.98 24.61 -33.31
N GLU A 668 -30.08 25.02 -32.04
CA GLU A 668 -28.91 25.20 -31.16
C GLU A 668 -28.18 23.87 -30.92
N ARG A 669 -28.93 22.78 -30.71
CA ARG A 669 -28.37 21.43 -30.56
C ARG A 669 -27.63 21.00 -31.83
N ALA A 670 -28.24 21.19 -33.00
CA ALA A 670 -27.62 20.84 -34.27
C ALA A 670 -26.36 21.68 -34.55
N ALA A 671 -26.40 22.98 -34.23
CA ALA A 671 -25.26 23.88 -34.38
C ALA A 671 -24.10 23.49 -33.46
N PHE A 672 -24.36 23.12 -32.20
CA PHE A 672 -23.31 22.68 -31.28
C PHE A 672 -22.72 21.32 -31.68
N VAL A 673 -23.56 20.32 -31.94
CA VAL A 673 -23.11 18.97 -32.36
C VAL A 673 -22.35 19.04 -33.69
N GLY A 674 -22.77 19.92 -34.61
CA GLY A 674 -22.10 20.13 -35.90
C GLY A 674 -20.69 20.71 -35.78
N ARG A 675 -20.34 21.36 -34.66
CA ARG A 675 -18.98 21.88 -34.40
C ARG A 675 -18.00 20.79 -33.95
N LEU A 676 -18.50 19.59 -33.66
CA LEU A 676 -17.67 18.47 -33.22
C LEU A 676 -17.32 17.54 -34.38
N SER A 677 -16.01 17.41 -34.61
CA SER A 677 -15.49 16.37 -35.49
C SER A 677 -15.76 14.96 -34.92
N ASN A 678 -15.76 13.95 -35.80
CA ASN A 678 -15.83 12.54 -35.35
C ASN A 678 -14.68 12.19 -34.38
N GLN A 679 -13.53 12.85 -34.55
CA GLN A 679 -12.38 12.76 -33.64
C GLN A 679 -12.76 13.23 -32.24
N SER A 680 -13.35 14.43 -32.14
CA SER A 680 -13.80 15.03 -30.87
C SER A 680 -14.88 14.18 -30.18
N LEU A 681 -15.84 13.66 -30.94
CA LEU A 681 -16.91 12.78 -30.43
C LEU A 681 -16.39 11.45 -29.88
N THR A 682 -15.20 11.02 -30.31
CA THR A 682 -14.58 9.78 -29.80
C THR A 682 -13.82 10.01 -28.50
N LEU A 683 -13.38 11.25 -28.25
CA LEU A 683 -12.57 11.65 -27.09
C LEU A 683 -13.39 12.20 -25.92
N ILE A 684 -14.50 12.91 -26.19
CA ILE A 684 -15.33 13.57 -25.16
C ILE A 684 -16.37 12.60 -24.59
N GLU A 685 -16.52 12.57 -23.27
CA GLU A 685 -17.62 11.80 -22.65
C GLU A 685 -18.98 12.44 -22.90
N PRO A 686 -20.08 11.66 -23.00
CA PRO A 686 -21.43 12.23 -23.13
C PRO A 686 -21.78 13.25 -22.04
N HIS A 687 -21.32 13.01 -20.81
CA HIS A 687 -21.61 13.91 -19.69
C HIS A 687 -20.69 15.15 -19.66
N VAL A 688 -19.42 15.03 -20.07
CA VAL A 688 -18.50 16.17 -20.27
C VAL A 688 -19.01 17.04 -21.41
N PHE A 689 -19.50 16.39 -22.47
CA PHE A 689 -20.15 17.02 -23.61
C PHE A 689 -21.36 17.86 -23.19
N ALA A 690 -22.29 17.30 -22.42
CA ALA A 690 -23.49 18.03 -21.98
C ALA A 690 -23.14 19.32 -21.22
N ARG A 691 -22.15 19.24 -20.31
CA ARG A 691 -21.70 20.42 -19.57
C ARG A 691 -20.93 21.41 -20.41
N ALA A 692 -20.11 20.91 -21.34
CA ALA A 692 -19.41 21.77 -22.29
C ALA A 692 -20.43 22.52 -23.15
N ALA A 693 -21.55 21.88 -23.55
CA ALA A 693 -22.65 22.54 -24.22
C ALA A 693 -23.24 23.66 -23.36
N ASP A 694 -23.64 23.37 -22.12
CA ASP A 694 -24.20 24.39 -21.22
C ASP A 694 -23.23 25.56 -20.99
N LEU A 695 -21.94 25.27 -20.90
CA LEU A 695 -20.88 26.26 -20.80
C LEU A 695 -20.79 27.11 -22.07
N VAL A 696 -20.83 26.49 -23.24
CA VAL A 696 -20.79 27.17 -24.55
C VAL A 696 -22.03 28.06 -24.75
N ARG A 697 -23.20 27.63 -24.25
CA ARG A 697 -24.44 28.42 -24.33
C ARG A 697 -24.43 29.62 -23.39
N SER A 698 -23.84 29.46 -22.21
CA SER A 698 -23.80 30.51 -21.18
C SER A 698 -22.63 31.49 -21.34
N ALA A 699 -21.57 31.11 -22.07
CA ALA A 699 -20.36 31.90 -22.23
C ALA A 699 -20.22 32.51 -23.63
N ASP A 700 -20.28 33.84 -23.72
CA ASP A 700 -20.16 34.58 -24.98
C ASP A 700 -18.73 34.53 -25.59
N LYS A 701 -17.69 34.57 -24.74
CA LYS A 701 -16.26 34.60 -25.19
C LYS A 701 -15.37 33.53 -24.58
N ALA A 702 -15.51 33.29 -23.27
CA ALA A 702 -14.79 32.24 -22.54
C ALA A 702 -15.58 31.85 -21.29
N GLY A 703 -15.58 30.56 -20.96
CA GLY A 703 -16.27 29.99 -19.81
C GLY A 703 -15.42 28.91 -19.13
N VAL A 704 -15.62 28.73 -17.83
CA VAL A 704 -15.06 27.60 -17.08
C VAL A 704 -16.17 26.94 -16.26
N ALA A 705 -16.20 25.62 -16.24
CA ALA A 705 -17.04 24.84 -15.34
C ALA A 705 -16.16 23.89 -14.53
N ALA A 706 -16.05 24.10 -13.21
CA ALA A 706 -15.30 23.23 -12.30
C ALA A 706 -16.24 22.56 -11.30
N SER A 707 -16.14 21.24 -11.14
CA SER A 707 -17.01 20.43 -10.28
C SER A 707 -16.26 19.25 -9.67
N ILE A 708 -16.71 18.78 -8.50
CA ILE A 708 -16.18 17.56 -7.87
C ILE A 708 -16.98 16.36 -8.39
N ARG A 709 -16.30 15.30 -8.85
CA ARG A 709 -16.90 14.05 -9.33
C ARG A 709 -15.98 12.88 -8.99
N ASP A 710 -16.55 11.81 -8.43
CA ASP A 710 -15.85 10.54 -8.13
C ASP A 710 -14.51 10.71 -7.38
N GLY A 711 -14.45 11.68 -6.46
CA GLY A 711 -13.26 11.97 -5.65
C GLY A 711 -12.17 12.78 -6.36
N ALA A 712 -12.35 13.14 -7.63
CA ALA A 712 -11.48 14.05 -8.39
C ALA A 712 -12.19 15.38 -8.69
N ILE A 713 -11.42 16.39 -9.05
CA ILE A 713 -11.97 17.67 -9.51
C ILE A 713 -11.87 17.69 -11.03
N GLU A 714 -13.00 17.91 -11.67
CA GLU A 714 -13.11 18.01 -13.11
C GLU A 714 -13.35 19.47 -13.50
N ALA A 715 -12.50 20.01 -14.37
CA ALA A 715 -12.62 21.38 -14.88
C ALA A 715 -12.68 21.39 -16.41
N ILE A 716 -13.74 21.97 -16.96
CA ILE A 716 -13.93 22.18 -18.40
C ILE A 716 -13.70 23.66 -18.69
N VAL A 717 -12.84 23.95 -19.66
CA VAL A 717 -12.54 25.31 -20.13
C VAL A 717 -13.00 25.45 -21.57
N TYR A 718 -13.80 26.49 -21.84
CA TYR A 718 -14.18 26.90 -23.17
C TYR A 718 -13.56 28.28 -23.47
N ALA A 719 -12.75 28.39 -24.52
CA ALA A 719 -12.07 29.64 -24.87
C ALA A 719 -11.72 29.70 -26.36
N ARG A 720 -11.31 30.89 -26.84
CA ARG A 720 -10.68 31.01 -28.16
C ARG A 720 -9.25 30.47 -28.09
N ASP A 721 -8.85 29.66 -29.07
CA ASP A 721 -7.51 29.11 -29.08
C ASP A 721 -6.45 30.22 -29.26
N ARG A 722 -5.30 30.05 -28.61
CA ARG A 722 -4.15 30.95 -28.70
C ARG A 722 -2.87 30.23 -28.28
N ALA A 723 -1.74 30.66 -28.86
CA ALA A 723 -0.43 30.15 -28.48
C ALA A 723 -0.22 30.24 -26.95
N GLY A 724 0.15 29.11 -26.34
CA GLY A 724 0.40 28.99 -24.91
C GLY A 724 -0.85 28.90 -24.01
N LEU A 725 -2.08 28.79 -24.54
CA LEU A 725 -3.29 28.67 -23.72
C LEU A 725 -3.22 27.50 -22.74
N LEU A 726 -2.86 26.30 -23.21
CA LEU A 726 -2.73 25.11 -22.36
C LEU A 726 -1.69 25.31 -21.24
N ALA A 727 -0.60 26.03 -21.53
CA ALA A 727 0.39 26.39 -20.53
C ALA A 727 -0.21 27.30 -19.46
N ASP A 728 -0.91 28.36 -19.86
CA ASP A 728 -1.55 29.29 -18.92
C ASP A 728 -2.60 28.59 -18.04
N LEU A 729 -3.37 27.66 -18.60
CA LEU A 729 -4.33 26.85 -17.84
C LEU A 729 -3.63 25.90 -16.86
N ALA A 730 -2.56 25.21 -17.28
CA ALA A 730 -1.76 24.36 -16.39
C ALA A 730 -1.11 25.19 -15.26
N GLY A 731 -0.66 26.42 -15.56
CA GLY A 731 -0.14 27.36 -14.58
C GLY A 731 -1.19 27.82 -13.57
N ALA A 732 -2.43 28.07 -14.03
CA ALA A 732 -3.57 28.42 -13.17
C ALA A 732 -3.91 27.30 -12.18
N ILE A 733 -3.90 26.04 -12.65
CA ILE A 733 -4.13 24.84 -11.80
C ILE A 733 -3.03 24.69 -10.77
N ALA A 734 -1.76 24.79 -11.20
CA ALA A 734 -0.61 24.69 -10.31
C ALA A 734 -0.61 25.80 -9.24
N SER A 735 -1.01 27.02 -9.61
CA SER A 735 -1.11 28.17 -8.68
C SER A 735 -2.22 27.99 -7.64
N ALA A 736 -3.30 27.27 -7.98
CA ALA A 736 -4.33 26.88 -7.02
C ALA A 736 -3.88 25.75 -6.08
N GLY A 737 -2.70 25.13 -6.33
CA GLY A 737 -2.18 23.99 -5.59
C GLY A 737 -2.65 22.63 -6.10
N GLY A 738 -3.34 22.58 -7.24
CA GLY A 738 -3.81 21.35 -7.88
C GLY A 738 -2.70 20.62 -8.64
N ASN A 739 -2.83 19.29 -8.77
CA ASN A 739 -2.01 18.51 -9.70
C ASN A 739 -2.87 17.98 -10.85
N VAL A 740 -2.43 18.17 -12.09
CA VAL A 740 -3.17 17.67 -13.26
C VAL A 740 -2.94 16.18 -13.38
N ARG A 741 -4.01 15.39 -13.27
CA ARG A 741 -3.97 13.94 -13.51
C ARG A 741 -3.97 13.64 -15.00
N SER A 742 -4.86 14.32 -15.73
CA SER A 742 -5.01 14.22 -17.18
C SER A 742 -5.67 15.48 -17.74
N VAL A 743 -5.44 15.75 -19.02
CA VAL A 743 -6.09 16.82 -19.78
C VAL A 743 -6.42 16.32 -21.19
N HIS A 744 -7.57 16.72 -21.72
CA HIS A 744 -7.92 16.56 -23.13
C HIS A 744 -8.13 17.95 -23.71
N ALA A 745 -7.19 18.37 -24.57
CA ALA A 745 -7.32 19.60 -25.32
C ALA A 745 -8.01 19.29 -26.66
N ILE A 746 -9.18 19.87 -26.88
CA ILE A 746 -9.97 19.64 -28.10
C ILE A 746 -10.15 20.96 -28.82
N THR A 747 -9.67 21.03 -30.06
CA THR A 747 -9.91 22.19 -30.94
C THR A 747 -11.16 21.94 -31.78
N LEU A 748 -12.12 22.88 -31.71
CA LEU A 748 -13.33 22.90 -32.51
C LEU A 748 -13.05 23.49 -33.90
N GLU A 749 -13.91 23.18 -34.88
CA GLU A 749 -13.75 23.67 -36.26
C GLU A 749 -13.78 25.20 -36.40
N ASP A 750 -14.33 25.91 -35.41
CA ASP A 750 -14.39 27.37 -35.39
C ASP A 750 -13.22 28.05 -34.65
N GLY A 751 -12.15 27.31 -34.34
CA GLY A 751 -10.94 27.84 -33.71
C GLY A 751 -11.07 28.15 -32.21
N ARG A 752 -12.09 27.58 -31.57
CA ARG A 752 -12.25 27.57 -30.11
C ARG A 752 -11.82 26.22 -29.54
N VAL A 753 -11.47 26.18 -28.26
CA VAL A 753 -11.08 24.94 -27.57
C VAL A 753 -12.08 24.56 -26.49
N ILE A 754 -12.19 23.25 -26.25
CA ILE A 754 -12.79 22.65 -25.06
C ILE A 754 -11.70 21.82 -24.38
N ASP A 755 -11.14 22.35 -23.30
CA ASP A 755 -10.12 21.65 -22.53
C ASP A 755 -10.73 21.03 -21.27
N ALA A 756 -10.71 19.71 -21.17
CA ALA A 756 -11.24 18.97 -20.02
C ALA A 756 -10.10 18.43 -19.16
N PHE A 757 -9.95 18.96 -17.94
CA PHE A 757 -8.94 18.58 -16.95
C PHE A 757 -9.53 17.67 -15.87
N SER A 758 -8.81 16.61 -15.53
CA SER A 758 -8.96 15.89 -14.27
C SER A 758 -7.84 16.32 -13.32
N ILE A 759 -8.20 16.80 -12.14
CA ILE A 759 -7.30 17.45 -11.19
C ILE A 759 -7.39 16.72 -9.84
N LEU A 760 -6.22 16.32 -9.33
CA LEU A 760 -6.09 15.77 -7.98
C LEU A 760 -6.10 16.91 -6.96
N GLN A 761 -6.83 16.69 -5.88
CA GLN A 761 -6.83 17.58 -4.73
C GLN A 761 -5.45 17.58 -4.05
N PRO A 762 -5.07 18.67 -3.36
CA PRO A 762 -3.90 18.67 -2.50
C PRO A 762 -4.03 17.60 -1.40
N GLU A 763 -3.03 16.71 -1.25
CA GLU A 763 -3.00 15.72 -0.17
C GLU A 763 -3.17 16.39 1.22
N GLY A 764 -4.09 15.86 2.03
CA GLY A 764 -4.36 16.32 3.39
C GLY A 764 -5.38 17.47 3.52
N ALA A 765 -6.04 17.88 2.43
CA ALA A 765 -7.13 18.85 2.49
C ALA A 765 -8.34 18.27 3.26
N ALA A 766 -8.84 19.00 4.27
CA ALA A 766 -10.11 18.67 4.93
C ALA A 766 -11.29 18.85 3.94
N ALA A 767 -12.40 18.13 4.14
CA ALA A 767 -13.57 18.18 3.24
C ALA A 767 -14.10 19.61 3.02
N ASP A 768 -14.04 20.47 4.04
CA ASP A 768 -14.47 21.87 3.96
C ASP A 768 -13.53 22.73 3.09
N ALA A 769 -12.25 22.35 2.97
CA ALA A 769 -11.26 23.06 2.15
C ALA A 769 -11.42 22.79 0.64
N THR A 770 -12.14 21.73 0.27
CA THR A 770 -12.36 21.38 -1.15
C THR A 770 -13.24 22.42 -1.86
N GLY A 771 -14.22 23.00 -1.18
CA GLY A 771 -15.09 24.03 -1.77
C GLY A 771 -14.34 25.33 -2.09
N ASP A 772 -13.46 25.78 -1.19
CA ASP A 772 -12.59 26.94 -1.41
C ASP A 772 -11.57 26.70 -2.53
N PHE A 773 -11.00 25.51 -2.58
CA PHE A 773 -10.09 25.11 -3.66
C PHE A 773 -10.79 25.18 -5.03
N VAL A 774 -12.00 24.60 -5.16
CA VAL A 774 -12.75 24.62 -6.44
C VAL A 774 -13.08 26.04 -6.88
N ARG A 775 -13.48 26.92 -5.95
CA ARG A 775 -13.73 28.35 -6.26
C ARG A 775 -12.47 29.05 -6.77
N THR A 776 -11.36 28.86 -6.07
CA THR A 776 -10.06 29.45 -6.45
C THR A 776 -9.60 28.94 -7.82
N LEU A 777 -9.71 27.64 -8.04
CA LEU A 777 -9.39 26.98 -9.30
C LEU A 777 -10.24 27.55 -10.45
N HIS A 778 -11.56 27.66 -10.26
CA HIS A 778 -12.46 28.23 -11.25
C HIS A 778 -12.07 29.68 -11.63
N ALA A 779 -11.78 30.53 -10.65
CA ALA A 779 -11.38 31.91 -10.88
C ALA A 779 -10.06 32.00 -11.66
N ASN A 780 -9.05 31.21 -11.27
CA ASN A 780 -7.74 31.19 -11.93
C ASN A 780 -7.84 30.70 -13.38
N LEU A 781 -8.58 29.62 -13.61
CA LEU A 781 -8.81 29.07 -14.96
C LEU A 781 -9.55 30.07 -15.85
N LEU A 782 -10.58 30.76 -15.32
CA LEU A 782 -11.34 31.74 -16.09
C LEU A 782 -10.49 32.95 -16.47
N ALA A 783 -9.61 33.40 -15.58
CA ALA A 783 -8.66 34.47 -15.86
C ALA A 783 -7.67 34.06 -16.96
N ALA A 784 -7.08 32.86 -16.86
CA ALA A 784 -6.17 32.32 -17.86
C ALA A 784 -6.83 32.07 -19.23
N ALA A 785 -8.10 31.64 -19.24
CA ALA A 785 -8.89 31.45 -20.45
C ALA A 785 -9.15 32.78 -21.20
N LYS A 786 -9.34 33.88 -20.47
CA LYS A 786 -9.59 35.21 -21.04
C LYS A 786 -8.32 35.91 -21.53
N SER A 787 -7.21 35.76 -20.82
CA SER A 787 -5.97 36.50 -21.11
C SER A 787 -4.75 35.79 -20.53
N LYS A 788 -3.57 36.06 -21.11
CA LYS A 788 -2.30 35.55 -20.59
C LYS A 788 -2.07 36.07 -19.14
N PRO A 789 -1.82 35.19 -18.16
CA PRO A 789 -1.52 35.59 -16.79
C PRO A 789 -0.27 36.48 -16.71
N ALA A 790 -0.27 37.46 -15.80
CA ALA A 790 0.83 38.42 -15.65
C ALA A 790 2.13 37.80 -15.09
N SER A 791 2.03 36.68 -14.38
CA SER A 791 3.15 35.96 -13.79
C SER A 791 2.93 34.44 -13.86
N GLY A 792 4.01 33.67 -13.98
CA GLY A 792 3.96 32.22 -13.85
C GLY A 792 3.57 31.76 -12.43
N PRO A 793 3.36 30.45 -12.21
CA PRO A 793 2.94 29.92 -10.91
C PRO A 793 3.95 30.26 -9.82
N SER A 794 3.49 30.91 -8.74
CA SER A 794 4.30 31.19 -7.56
C SER A 794 4.66 29.89 -6.85
N GLY A 795 5.96 29.65 -6.65
CA GLY A 795 6.48 28.37 -6.14
C GLY A 795 5.98 28.04 -4.73
N LEU A 796 4.90 27.27 -4.63
CA LEU A 796 4.50 26.62 -3.38
C LEU A 796 5.51 25.49 -3.09
N ARG A 797 6.49 25.77 -2.22
CA ARG A 797 7.27 24.71 -1.58
C ARG A 797 6.32 23.88 -0.72
N ARG A 798 6.20 22.58 -1.02
CA ARG A 798 5.70 21.61 -0.04
C ARG A 798 6.82 21.31 0.95
N ILE A 799 6.58 21.61 2.23
CA ILE A 799 7.39 21.06 3.32
C ILE A 799 7.09 19.56 3.39
N GLY A 800 8.11 18.71 3.42
CA GLY A 800 7.95 17.24 3.45
C GLY A 800 7.95 16.54 2.09
N ASP A 801 8.55 17.16 1.07
CA ASP A 801 8.54 16.65 -0.30
C ASP A 801 9.24 15.28 -0.46
N ARG A 802 8.44 14.23 -0.62
CA ARG A 802 8.84 12.81 -0.82
C ARG A 802 9.67 12.60 -2.10
N ARG A 803 9.65 13.56 -3.03
CA ARG A 803 10.24 13.50 -4.38
C ARG A 803 11.75 13.56 -4.46
N VAL A 804 12.43 13.96 -3.38
CA VAL A 804 13.90 14.12 -3.36
C VAL A 804 14.63 12.76 -3.31
N ILE A 805 13.92 11.69 -2.95
CA ILE A 805 14.51 10.39 -2.62
C ILE A 805 14.60 9.44 -3.83
N PHE A 806 13.78 9.67 -4.86
CA PHE A 806 13.73 8.80 -6.04
C PHE A 806 14.50 9.40 -7.23
N GLU A 807 15.50 8.70 -7.74
CA GLU A 807 16.06 9.00 -9.06
C GLU A 807 15.08 8.56 -10.14
N VAL A 808 14.49 9.53 -10.85
CA VAL A 808 13.67 9.28 -12.03
C VAL A 808 14.45 9.79 -13.24
N PRO A 809 14.96 8.90 -14.12
CA PRO A 809 15.69 9.33 -15.29
C PRO A 809 14.77 10.15 -16.20
N ALA A 810 15.28 11.28 -16.67
CA ALA A 810 14.60 12.10 -17.66
C ALA A 810 14.84 11.55 -19.06
N ASP A 811 13.79 11.40 -19.86
CA ASP A 811 13.85 10.98 -21.25
C ASP A 811 12.88 11.79 -22.11
N VAL A 812 13.26 12.04 -23.36
CA VAL A 812 12.43 12.71 -24.35
C VAL A 812 12.60 11.97 -25.68
N ARG A 813 11.49 11.41 -26.17
CA ARG A 813 11.41 10.62 -27.40
C ARG A 813 10.51 11.33 -28.40
N LEU A 814 10.96 11.37 -29.64
CA LEU A 814 10.25 11.97 -30.75
C LEU A 814 9.90 10.87 -31.74
N ASP A 815 8.64 10.86 -32.19
CA ASP A 815 8.10 9.87 -33.11
C ASP A 815 7.31 10.58 -34.21
N SER A 816 7.96 10.75 -35.37
CA SER A 816 7.34 11.34 -36.55
C SER A 816 6.49 10.34 -37.34
N GLN A 817 6.49 9.06 -37.00
CA GLN A 817 5.72 8.05 -37.72
C GLN A 817 4.38 7.74 -37.03
N ALA A 818 4.25 8.06 -35.74
CA ALA A 818 3.04 7.77 -34.97
C ALA A 818 1.77 8.49 -35.42
N SER A 819 1.88 9.68 -36.02
CA SER A 819 0.74 10.45 -36.53
C SER A 819 1.03 10.96 -37.94
N ASP A 820 0.00 11.02 -38.78
CA ASP A 820 0.11 11.61 -40.11
C ASP A 820 0.05 13.14 -40.08
N ALA A 821 -0.48 13.72 -39.00
CA ALA A 821 -0.76 15.15 -38.90
C ALA A 821 0.08 15.90 -37.85
N ALA A 822 0.83 15.20 -36.99
CA ALA A 822 1.65 15.81 -35.94
C ALA A 822 2.95 15.05 -35.65
N LEU A 823 3.91 15.73 -35.03
CA LEU A 823 5.06 15.09 -34.40
C LEU A 823 4.68 14.68 -32.98
N VAL A 824 4.81 13.39 -32.64
CA VAL A 824 4.54 12.93 -31.29
C VAL A 824 5.80 13.04 -30.43
N VAL A 825 5.69 13.74 -29.31
CA VAL A 825 6.79 13.94 -28.37
C VAL A 825 6.40 13.35 -27.02
N GLU A 826 7.03 12.22 -26.68
CA GLU A 826 6.89 11.61 -25.36
C GLU A 826 7.98 12.15 -24.43
N THR A 827 7.57 12.65 -23.28
CA THR A 827 8.46 13.10 -22.21
C THR A 827 8.23 12.26 -20.97
N GLU A 828 9.31 11.98 -20.26
CA GLU A 828 9.27 11.15 -19.08
C GLU A 828 10.28 11.67 -18.07
N GLY A 829 9.86 11.88 -16.83
CA GLY A 829 10.75 12.39 -15.80
C GLY A 829 10.07 12.54 -14.46
N ARG A 830 10.74 13.17 -13.51
CA ARG A 830 10.23 13.37 -12.16
C ARG A 830 9.04 14.33 -12.17
N ASP A 831 7.88 13.89 -11.68
CA ASP A 831 6.73 14.75 -11.46
C ASP A 831 7.06 15.84 -10.42
N ARG A 832 6.58 17.05 -10.65
CA ARG A 832 6.77 18.19 -9.74
C ARG A 832 5.67 19.24 -9.95
N PRO A 833 5.32 20.04 -8.93
CA PRO A 833 4.30 21.07 -9.09
C PRO A 833 4.72 22.04 -10.20
N GLY A 834 3.81 22.28 -11.14
CA GLY A 834 4.08 23.12 -12.31
C GLY A 834 4.96 22.47 -13.39
N LEU A 835 5.17 21.15 -13.38
CA LEU A 835 5.89 20.45 -14.45
C LEU A 835 5.18 20.62 -15.79
N LEU A 836 3.87 20.33 -15.84
CA LEU A 836 3.08 20.47 -17.06
C LEU A 836 3.14 21.90 -17.61
N TYR A 837 3.03 22.91 -16.73
CA TYR A 837 3.23 24.32 -17.10
C TYR A 837 4.61 24.55 -17.73
N SER A 838 5.66 24.00 -17.14
CA SER A 838 7.04 24.21 -17.61
C SER A 838 7.28 23.52 -18.96
N LEU A 839 6.76 22.31 -19.17
CA LEU A 839 6.85 21.59 -20.45
C LEU A 839 6.07 22.31 -21.56
N THR A 840 4.81 22.64 -21.29
CA THR A 840 3.94 23.34 -22.27
C THR A 840 4.41 24.76 -22.56
N SER A 841 4.98 25.48 -21.59
CA SER A 841 5.63 26.78 -21.82
C SER A 841 6.87 26.63 -22.70
N ALA A 842 7.69 25.61 -22.46
CA ALA A 842 8.87 25.35 -23.29
C ALA A 842 8.51 24.98 -24.74
N ILE A 843 7.37 24.32 -24.96
CA ILE A 843 6.82 24.06 -26.30
C ILE A 843 6.34 25.36 -26.95
N ALA A 844 5.61 26.19 -26.21
CA ALA A 844 5.13 27.48 -26.71
C ALA A 844 6.27 28.45 -27.04
N ASP A 845 7.34 28.48 -26.24
CA ASP A 845 8.56 29.27 -26.48
C ASP A 845 9.27 28.89 -27.80
N LEU A 846 9.06 27.66 -28.29
CA LEU A 846 9.59 27.19 -29.58
C LEU A 846 8.70 27.57 -30.77
N GLY A 847 7.59 28.30 -30.55
CA GLY A 847 6.63 28.64 -31.59
C GLY A 847 5.82 27.43 -32.07
N LEU A 848 5.63 26.41 -31.22
CA LEU A 848 4.91 25.19 -31.57
C LEU A 848 3.52 25.19 -30.94
N THR A 849 2.57 24.58 -31.65
CA THR A 849 1.20 24.38 -31.18
C THR A 849 0.98 22.94 -30.73
N ILE A 850 0.14 22.76 -29.71
CA ILE A 850 -0.22 21.45 -29.18
C ILE A 850 -1.61 21.11 -29.70
N ARG A 851 -1.70 20.19 -30.66
CA ARG A 851 -2.98 19.71 -31.20
C ARG A 851 -3.71 18.81 -30.19
N SER A 852 -2.95 17.98 -29.49
CA SER A 852 -3.43 17.11 -28.42
C SER A 852 -2.30 16.88 -27.42
N ALA A 853 -2.66 16.69 -26.15
CA ALA A 853 -1.74 16.31 -25.09
C ALA A 853 -2.38 15.21 -24.24
N HIS A 854 -1.59 14.20 -23.89
CA HIS A 854 -1.99 13.14 -22.99
C HIS A 854 -1.01 13.11 -21.82
N ILE A 855 -1.52 13.46 -20.64
CA ILE A 855 -0.72 13.65 -19.43
C ILE A 855 -1.11 12.53 -18.47
N ALA A 856 -0.11 11.77 -18.02
CA ALA A 856 -0.31 10.68 -17.07
C ALA A 856 0.76 10.75 -15.98
N THR A 857 0.33 10.75 -14.72
CA THR A 857 1.24 10.75 -13.57
C THR A 857 1.19 9.40 -12.86
N TYR A 858 2.36 8.79 -12.69
CA TYR A 858 2.58 7.52 -12.02
C TYR A 858 3.64 7.66 -10.96
N GLY A 859 3.32 7.49 -9.69
CA GLY A 859 4.38 7.66 -8.69
C GLY A 859 4.74 9.13 -8.56
N GLU A 860 6.05 9.32 -8.49
CA GLU A 860 6.74 10.59 -8.66
C GLU A 860 7.24 10.76 -10.11
N ARG A 861 6.66 10.03 -11.07
CA ARG A 861 7.04 10.05 -12.49
C ARG A 861 5.88 10.59 -13.32
N ALA A 862 6.15 11.66 -14.06
CA ALA A 862 5.26 12.15 -15.11
C ALA A 862 5.63 11.49 -16.44
N VAL A 863 4.60 11.14 -17.20
CA VAL A 863 4.68 10.54 -18.53
C VAL A 863 3.70 11.31 -19.40
N ASP A 864 4.24 12.20 -20.22
CA ASP A 864 3.42 13.14 -20.99
C ASP A 864 3.71 12.95 -22.48
N ALA A 865 2.66 12.87 -23.30
CA ALA A 865 2.76 12.80 -24.75
C ALA A 865 2.10 14.04 -25.39
N PHE A 866 2.84 14.74 -26.24
CA PHE A 866 2.37 15.95 -26.93
C PHE A 866 2.37 15.74 -28.45
N TYR A 867 1.26 16.08 -29.10
CA TYR A 867 1.10 16.04 -30.56
C TYR A 867 1.34 17.46 -31.09
N LEU A 868 2.54 17.68 -31.61
CA LEU A 868 3.03 19.02 -31.98
C LEU A 868 2.86 19.33 -33.47
N GLN A 869 2.46 20.56 -33.74
CA GLN A 869 2.38 21.15 -35.08
C GLN A 869 3.12 22.49 -35.12
N ASP A 870 3.45 22.95 -36.33
CA ASP A 870 3.93 24.32 -36.53
C ASP A 870 2.81 25.35 -36.33
N GLU A 871 3.13 26.64 -36.36
CA GLU A 871 2.14 27.73 -36.21
C GLU A 871 1.06 27.73 -37.30
N LYS A 872 1.28 27.02 -38.41
CA LYS A 872 0.34 26.89 -39.53
C LYS A 872 -0.45 25.57 -39.46
N GLY A 873 -0.35 24.82 -38.37
CA GLY A 873 -1.03 23.54 -38.17
C GLY A 873 -0.46 22.38 -38.99
N ARG A 874 0.78 22.50 -39.48
CA ARG A 874 1.44 21.45 -40.28
C ARG A 874 2.33 20.59 -39.41
N LYS A 875 2.51 19.34 -39.82
CA LYS A 875 3.42 18.38 -39.17
C LYS A 875 4.87 18.87 -39.23
N ILE A 876 5.62 18.58 -38.16
CA ILE A 876 7.01 18.98 -38.00
C ILE A 876 7.93 17.82 -38.40
N ASP A 877 8.55 17.89 -39.58
CA ASP A 877 9.50 16.87 -40.06
C ASP A 877 10.97 17.35 -40.07
N ASP A 878 11.24 18.62 -39.76
CA ASP A 878 12.60 19.16 -39.72
C ASP A 878 13.39 18.64 -38.49
N MET A 879 14.45 17.88 -38.77
CA MET A 879 15.35 17.31 -37.76
C MET A 879 16.02 18.36 -36.86
N ARG A 880 16.24 19.59 -37.34
CA ARG A 880 16.80 20.68 -36.52
C ARG A 880 15.82 21.11 -35.43
N VAL A 881 14.54 21.18 -35.78
CA VAL A 881 13.45 21.47 -34.84
C VAL A 881 13.30 20.32 -33.85
N HIS A 882 13.41 19.06 -34.30
CA HIS A 882 13.40 17.88 -33.43
C HIS A 882 14.49 17.93 -32.36
N LEU A 883 15.73 18.25 -32.74
CA LEU A 883 16.84 18.39 -31.79
C LEU A 883 16.62 19.55 -30.81
N ALA A 884 16.05 20.67 -31.27
CA ALA A 884 15.72 21.81 -30.41
C ALA A 884 14.65 21.46 -29.37
N ILE A 885 13.57 20.78 -29.80
CA ILE A 885 12.52 20.25 -28.91
C ILE A 885 13.13 19.34 -27.85
N ARG A 886 13.90 18.32 -28.29
CA ARG A 886 14.50 17.34 -27.37
C ARG A 886 15.39 18.03 -26.33
N LYS A 887 16.27 18.94 -26.76
CA LYS A 887 17.18 19.67 -25.88
C LYS A 887 16.41 20.53 -24.86
N LYS A 888 15.41 21.28 -25.31
CA LYS A 888 14.64 22.20 -24.45
C LYS A 888 13.82 21.44 -23.42
N LEU A 889 13.12 20.37 -23.81
CA LEU A 889 12.29 19.58 -22.90
C LEU A 889 13.14 18.77 -21.91
N LEU A 890 14.27 18.21 -22.36
CA LEU A 890 15.17 17.49 -21.46
C LEU A 890 15.77 18.43 -20.40
N ALA A 891 16.05 19.69 -20.74
CA ALA A 891 16.47 20.69 -19.77
C ALA A 891 15.39 20.95 -18.71
N VAL A 892 14.11 21.07 -19.11
CA VAL A 892 12.99 21.22 -18.16
C VAL A 892 12.86 20.03 -17.20
N LEU A 893 13.08 18.81 -17.69
CA LEU A 893 12.99 17.60 -16.86
C LEU A 893 14.19 17.41 -15.91
N THR A 894 15.36 17.94 -16.28
CA THR A 894 16.61 17.78 -15.53
C THR A 894 16.94 18.97 -14.62
N GLU A 895 16.26 20.10 -14.78
CA GLU A 895 16.51 21.32 -14.00
C GLU A 895 16.36 21.09 -12.48
N PRO A 896 17.46 21.21 -11.69
CA PRO A 896 17.36 21.22 -10.25
C PRO A 896 16.63 22.50 -9.82
N GLN A 897 15.68 22.37 -8.89
CA GLN A 897 14.81 23.45 -8.40
C GLN A 897 15.56 24.70 -7.89
N ALA A 898 16.89 24.64 -7.74
CA ALA A 898 17.75 25.73 -7.33
C ALA A 898 17.95 26.84 -8.40
N ALA A 899 17.71 26.57 -9.69
CA ALA A 899 18.15 27.48 -10.76
C ALA A 899 17.20 28.66 -11.10
N ARG A 900 15.93 28.66 -10.68
CA ARG A 900 14.97 29.76 -10.96
C ARG A 900 14.94 30.87 -9.91
N VAL A 901 15.71 30.76 -8.83
CA VAL A 901 15.76 31.78 -7.75
C VAL A 901 16.60 33.00 -8.13
N LYS A 902 17.46 32.93 -9.16
CA LYS A 902 18.36 34.05 -9.52
C LYS A 902 17.80 35.08 -10.52
N ALA A 903 16.55 34.95 -10.95
CA ALA A 903 15.94 35.88 -11.92
C ALA A 903 14.71 36.64 -11.37
N ALA A 904 14.39 36.50 -10.08
CA ALA A 904 13.27 37.19 -9.45
C ALA A 904 13.52 37.47 -7.95
N VAL A 905 14.72 37.95 -7.62
CA VAL A 905 15.01 38.69 -6.38
C VAL A 905 15.69 39.98 -6.76
#